data_AF-A0A6P0RMK7-F1
#
_entry.id   AF-A0A6P0RMK7-F1
#
_cell.length_a   1.000
_cell.length_b   1.000
_cell.length_c   1.000
_cell.angle_alpha   90.00
_cell.angle_beta   90.00
_cell.angle_gamma   90.00
#
_symmetry.space_group_name_H-M   'P 1'
#
loop_
_entity.id
_entity.type
_entity.pdbx_description
1 polymer ?
#
loop_
_entity_poly.entity_id
_entity_poly.type
_entity_poly.pdbx_seq_one_letter_code
_entity_poly.pdbx_strand_id
1 'polypeptide(L)'
;MSKIFFYTDPEMLSPQSTIQAFGSVKDKEKTDYRLTSMHTATIDTSAIAVCDGLVFVQAIPDSELVNIILKPLNQEGLESWEIGYFIYRGIKKNSLVSGNEIAAQTTNDLTENIWKTQESLNSILETDNPPSFRILGLHLMPNAVGDDRLQGNDNLSSVFFKKSIHQLPKVRKGWTIGEYTANHVGFEVLLLNMGFEPKVSIARVLENTISVQEVPANATSSQKLANQFKRSQILNYLDPCAFYGLFFKKGIRIRQGNAKHRLKADELFDNVLSKYYTAQRCYIDIRNEFGYPLNAFQNYSEPLHIATGASSAIAKDYHNGHNWPILTLTDADFSDTDHKTISISIKLPAKNNISPMIYLAQGFFEGKYPRNREKLKEIGKEGDYTSEIILETPTLQTGKIVPNYIHLAYLRKELTPDGVNDGMNLRTENYSDNLFDLAWLLDEQNNLKIPLSADQPTRWHTAPDEVYVPPTEDYPLGYIAKVIVAEDSESIYLLTYPNGESLRKGGIDLSIGSGTSLSQNFLDDILLPELGSFNIYREDIELSQDNSASTLKTSPLFFHFRPTQLYRRANALCLFAFDKANDWPAMQQACSQFLSNYAKRLVTRNIQELTDLKGRNYLEGDICVNGHKDENGIISIVTITTTIKYYKYV
;
A
#
# COMPACT_ATOMS: atom_id res chain seq x y z
N MET A 1 -20.40 -10.56 3.56
CA MET A 1 -21.03 -9.92 2.37
C MET A 1 -20.40 -8.55 2.23
N SER A 2 -20.07 -8.10 1.01
CA SER A 2 -19.48 -6.76 0.83
C SER A 2 -20.49 -5.68 1.22
N LYS A 3 -20.01 -4.65 1.92
CA LYS A 3 -20.81 -3.50 2.34
C LYS A 3 -20.43 -2.21 1.60
N ILE A 4 -19.65 -2.31 0.53
CA ILE A 4 -19.20 -1.17 -0.27
C ILE A 4 -20.37 -0.59 -1.08
N PHE A 5 -20.44 0.74 -1.16
CA PHE A 5 -21.38 1.47 -2.02
C PHE A 5 -20.70 1.95 -3.31
N PHE A 6 -21.47 2.07 -4.40
CA PHE A 6 -21.05 2.85 -5.56
C PHE A 6 -21.06 4.34 -5.23
N TYR A 7 -20.11 5.09 -5.76
CA TYR A 7 -19.79 6.47 -5.33
C TYR A 7 -20.82 7.52 -5.77
N THR A 8 -21.80 7.15 -6.59
CA THR A 8 -22.89 8.02 -7.08
C THR A 8 -24.08 7.18 -7.57
N ASP A 9 -25.12 7.82 -8.11
CA ASP A 9 -26.24 7.13 -8.77
C ASP A 9 -25.83 6.70 -10.19
N PRO A 10 -25.72 5.40 -10.49
CA PRO A 10 -25.25 4.92 -11.78
C PRO A 10 -26.21 5.20 -12.94
N GLU A 11 -27.50 5.43 -12.67
CA GLU A 11 -28.49 5.72 -13.72
C GLU A 11 -28.31 7.13 -14.28
N MET A 12 -27.75 8.04 -13.47
CA MET A 12 -27.47 9.41 -13.89
C MET A 12 -26.20 9.49 -14.75
N LEU A 13 -25.33 8.49 -14.69
CA LEU A 13 -24.06 8.50 -15.41
C LEU A 13 -24.23 8.23 -16.91
N SER A 14 -23.61 9.12 -17.69
CA SER A 14 -23.37 8.88 -19.12
C SER A 14 -22.22 7.89 -19.31
N PRO A 15 -22.20 7.13 -20.43
CA PRO A 15 -21.05 6.32 -20.81
C PRO A 15 -19.77 7.16 -20.86
N GLN A 16 -18.72 6.68 -20.22
CA GLN A 16 -17.43 7.35 -20.15
C GLN A 16 -16.73 7.38 -21.51
N SER A 17 -16.19 8.54 -21.88
CA SER A 17 -15.34 8.69 -23.07
C SER A 17 -13.88 8.33 -22.81
N THR A 18 -13.11 8.11 -23.86
CA THR A 18 -11.66 7.80 -23.78
C THR A 18 -10.86 8.87 -23.04
N ILE A 19 -11.24 10.14 -23.20
CA ILE A 19 -10.53 11.28 -22.58
C ILE A 19 -10.86 11.45 -21.10
N GLN A 20 -11.79 10.66 -20.56
CA GLN A 20 -12.19 10.68 -19.16
C GLN A 20 -11.71 9.43 -18.41
N ALA A 21 -11.26 8.41 -19.13
CA ALA A 21 -10.94 7.10 -18.61
C ALA A 21 -9.60 7.07 -17.86
N PHE A 22 -9.53 6.22 -16.84
CA PHE A 22 -8.28 5.82 -16.18
C PHE A 22 -7.33 5.15 -17.19
N GLY A 23 -6.04 5.48 -17.10
CA GLY A 23 -5.02 4.90 -17.97
C GLY A 23 -4.14 5.92 -18.68
N SER A 24 -3.33 5.41 -19.62
CA SER A 24 -2.51 6.23 -20.51
C SER A 24 -3.37 7.22 -21.30
N VAL A 25 -2.96 8.50 -21.34
CA VAL A 25 -3.68 9.54 -22.05
C VAL A 25 -3.44 9.40 -23.55
N LYS A 26 -4.52 9.40 -24.34
CA LYS A 26 -4.46 9.32 -25.80
C LYS A 26 -3.57 10.43 -26.37
N ASP A 27 -2.74 10.10 -27.36
CA ASP A 27 -1.74 10.97 -28.00
C ASP A 27 -0.57 11.40 -27.08
N LYS A 28 -0.54 10.87 -25.85
CA LYS A 28 0.49 11.07 -24.83
C LYS A 28 0.74 9.80 -24.03
N GLU A 29 0.55 8.64 -24.67
CA GLU A 29 0.43 7.38 -23.96
C GLU A 29 1.72 7.01 -23.22
N LYS A 30 2.87 7.53 -23.66
CA LYS A 30 4.17 7.33 -23.02
C LYS A 30 4.49 8.33 -21.92
N THR A 31 3.80 9.47 -21.83
CA THR A 31 4.19 10.56 -20.91
C THR A 31 3.15 10.83 -19.84
N ASP A 32 1.87 10.70 -20.17
CA ASP A 32 0.78 11.07 -19.27
C ASP A 32 -0.09 9.84 -18.93
N TYR A 33 -0.35 9.65 -17.64
CA TYR A 33 -1.25 8.62 -17.13
C TYR A 33 -2.30 9.25 -16.21
N ARG A 34 -3.57 9.15 -16.62
CA ARG A 34 -4.70 9.68 -15.87
C ARG A 34 -5.08 8.73 -14.74
N LEU A 35 -5.17 9.27 -13.54
CA LEU A 35 -5.53 8.55 -12.32
C LEU A 35 -6.99 8.77 -11.92
N THR A 36 -7.58 9.91 -12.32
CA THR A 36 -9.00 10.20 -12.09
C THR A 36 -9.87 9.52 -13.14
N SER A 37 -10.83 8.71 -12.72
CA SER A 37 -11.90 8.25 -13.60
C SER A 37 -13.01 9.29 -13.60
N MET A 38 -13.13 10.06 -14.68
CA MET A 38 -14.16 11.09 -14.84
C MET A 38 -15.40 10.52 -15.55
N HIS A 39 -16.57 11.05 -15.22
CA HIS A 39 -17.80 10.85 -15.96
C HIS A 39 -18.53 12.18 -16.11
N THR A 40 -19.50 12.21 -17.02
CA THR A 40 -20.60 13.18 -17.00
C THR A 40 -21.87 12.49 -16.53
N ALA A 41 -22.82 13.29 -16.05
CA ALA A 41 -24.15 12.87 -15.68
C ALA A 41 -25.20 13.69 -16.45
N THR A 42 -26.40 13.14 -16.55
CA THR A 42 -27.54 13.81 -17.20
C THR A 42 -28.05 15.01 -16.41
N ILE A 43 -27.90 14.96 -15.08
CA ILE A 43 -28.20 16.02 -14.12
C ILE A 43 -27.15 16.00 -13.01
N ASP A 44 -27.13 17.06 -12.20
CA ASP A 44 -26.34 17.05 -10.96
C ASP A 44 -26.79 15.88 -10.08
N THR A 45 -25.82 15.16 -9.50
CA THR A 45 -26.07 13.88 -8.84
C THR A 45 -25.36 13.78 -7.52
N SER A 46 -25.90 12.99 -6.60
CA SER A 46 -25.35 12.80 -5.26
C SER A 46 -23.97 12.12 -5.30
N ALA A 47 -23.05 12.62 -4.49
CA ALA A 47 -21.84 11.90 -4.10
C ALA A 47 -22.15 11.01 -2.89
N ILE A 48 -21.83 9.73 -2.98
CA ILE A 48 -22.22 8.72 -1.99
C ILE A 48 -20.98 8.13 -1.33
N ALA A 49 -20.92 8.14 0.00
CA ALA A 49 -19.84 7.54 0.76
C ALA A 49 -19.72 6.03 0.47
N VAL A 50 -18.62 5.62 -0.17
CA VAL A 50 -18.31 4.23 -0.54
C VAL A 50 -18.15 3.33 0.69
N CYS A 51 -17.59 3.85 1.78
CA CYS A 51 -17.38 3.16 3.05
C CYS A 51 -17.60 4.09 4.26
N ASP A 52 -17.53 3.55 5.48
CA ASP A 52 -17.45 4.38 6.69
C ASP A 52 -16.06 5.04 6.74
N GLY A 53 -15.98 6.32 7.12
CA GLY A 53 -14.73 7.05 7.01
C GLY A 53 -14.72 8.44 7.65
N LEU A 54 -13.55 9.10 7.61
CA LEU A 54 -13.37 10.51 7.94
C LEU A 54 -13.36 11.33 6.66
N VAL A 55 -14.05 12.46 6.66
CA VAL A 55 -14.14 13.37 5.51
C VAL A 55 -13.28 14.60 5.71
N PHE A 56 -12.45 14.88 4.71
CA PHE A 56 -11.69 16.11 4.56
C PHE A 56 -12.03 16.72 3.19
N VAL A 57 -12.13 18.04 3.10
CA VAL A 57 -12.53 18.74 1.87
C VAL A 57 -11.47 19.76 1.50
N GLN A 58 -11.10 19.78 0.21
CA GLN A 58 -10.17 20.76 -0.35
C GLN A 58 -10.79 21.48 -1.54
N ALA A 59 -10.64 22.80 -1.55
CA ALA A 59 -11.05 23.60 -2.69
C ALA A 59 -10.13 23.37 -3.89
N ILE A 60 -10.72 23.38 -5.07
CA ILE A 60 -9.96 23.51 -6.31
C ILE A 60 -9.71 25.01 -6.50
N PRO A 61 -8.44 25.45 -6.66
CA PRO A 61 -8.13 26.87 -6.89
C PRO A 61 -8.96 27.45 -8.05
N ASP A 62 -9.47 28.66 -7.86
CA ASP A 62 -10.24 29.41 -8.85
C ASP A 62 -11.51 28.70 -9.36
N SER A 63 -12.12 27.85 -8.52
CA SER A 63 -13.32 27.08 -8.85
C SER A 63 -14.38 27.12 -7.75
N GLU A 64 -15.65 27.00 -8.15
CA GLU A 64 -16.78 26.72 -7.24
C GLU A 64 -16.91 25.22 -6.92
N LEU A 65 -15.91 24.43 -7.32
CA LEU A 65 -15.82 23.01 -7.04
C LEU A 65 -14.81 22.72 -5.93
N VAL A 66 -15.09 21.65 -5.22
CA VAL A 66 -14.23 21.09 -4.18
C VAL A 66 -14.06 19.60 -4.45
N ASN A 67 -13.05 19.02 -3.81
CA ASN A 67 -12.84 17.59 -3.76
C ASN A 67 -13.08 17.10 -2.33
N ILE A 68 -13.77 15.98 -2.20
CA ILE A 68 -13.93 15.28 -0.92
C ILE A 68 -12.92 14.15 -0.86
N ILE A 69 -12.16 14.08 0.22
CA ILE A 69 -11.19 13.05 0.54
C ILE A 69 -11.78 12.24 1.70
N LEU A 70 -12.11 10.98 1.43
CA LEU A 70 -12.64 10.05 2.41
C LEU A 70 -11.54 9.07 2.81
N LYS A 71 -11.06 9.16 4.06
CA LYS A 71 -10.17 8.16 4.66
C LYS A 71 -11.02 7.03 5.27
N PRO A 72 -10.92 5.79 4.77
CA PRO A 72 -11.70 4.67 5.31
C PRO A 72 -11.37 4.41 6.79
N LEU A 73 -12.38 4.15 7.61
CA LEU A 73 -12.21 3.65 8.99
C LEU A 73 -12.20 2.12 9.06
N ASN A 74 -12.89 1.46 8.11
CA ASN A 74 -12.96 0.01 8.00
C ASN A 74 -12.94 -0.37 6.52
N GLN A 75 -12.09 -1.31 6.14
CA GLN A 75 -11.99 -1.81 4.77
C GLN A 75 -12.49 -3.25 4.73
N GLU A 76 -13.72 -3.44 4.24
CA GLU A 76 -14.29 -4.78 4.11
C GLU A 76 -14.10 -5.31 2.69
N GLY A 77 -13.48 -6.48 2.57
CA GLY A 77 -13.57 -7.31 1.37
C GLY A 77 -12.41 -7.24 0.37
N LEU A 78 -11.36 -6.48 0.68
CA LEU A 78 -10.05 -6.56 0.03
C LEU A 78 -9.11 -7.38 0.92
N GLU A 79 -8.34 -8.27 0.32
CA GLU A 79 -7.55 -9.26 1.08
C GLU A 79 -6.10 -8.83 1.31
N SER A 80 -5.54 -7.93 0.49
CA SER A 80 -4.12 -7.55 0.56
C SER A 80 -3.82 -6.10 0.17
N TRP A 81 -4.82 -5.21 0.11
CA TRP A 81 -4.56 -3.79 -0.12
C TRP A 81 -5.19 -2.94 0.98
N GLU A 82 -4.45 -1.91 1.37
CA GLU A 82 -4.99 -0.82 2.16
C GLU A 82 -5.35 0.37 1.25
N ILE A 83 -6.64 0.66 1.16
CA ILE A 83 -7.10 1.91 0.54
C ILE A 83 -6.85 3.06 1.49
N GLY A 84 -5.91 3.94 1.14
CA GLY A 84 -5.65 5.14 1.92
C GLY A 84 -6.80 6.12 1.85
N TYR A 85 -7.28 6.39 0.63
CA TYR A 85 -8.26 7.43 0.36
C TYR A 85 -9.15 7.07 -0.83
N PHE A 86 -10.43 7.42 -0.71
CA PHE A 86 -11.30 7.62 -1.86
C PHE A 86 -11.43 9.12 -2.10
N ILE A 87 -11.17 9.59 -3.31
CA ILE A 87 -11.27 11.02 -3.65
C ILE A 87 -12.41 11.23 -4.64
N TYR A 88 -13.37 12.06 -4.24
CA TYR A 88 -14.53 12.47 -5.03
C TYR A 88 -14.20 13.82 -5.65
N ARG A 89 -14.22 13.91 -6.98
CA ARG A 89 -13.80 15.11 -7.74
C ARG A 89 -14.97 15.83 -8.37
N GLY A 90 -14.99 17.15 -8.26
CA GLY A 90 -16.01 17.99 -8.91
C GLY A 90 -17.30 18.14 -8.12
N ILE A 91 -17.19 18.18 -6.78
CA ILE A 91 -18.32 18.43 -5.88
C ILE A 91 -18.61 19.92 -5.83
N LYS A 92 -19.88 20.32 -5.91
CA LYS A 92 -20.27 21.72 -5.76
C LYS A 92 -19.98 22.20 -4.35
N LYS A 93 -19.26 23.31 -4.21
CA LYS A 93 -18.94 23.92 -2.91
C LYS A 93 -20.20 24.27 -2.11
N ASN A 94 -21.22 24.82 -2.78
CA ASN A 94 -22.48 25.21 -2.15
C ASN A 94 -23.34 24.02 -1.67
N SER A 95 -23.02 22.79 -2.07
CA SER A 95 -23.65 21.59 -1.50
C SER A 95 -23.11 21.24 -0.10
N LEU A 96 -22.02 21.87 0.33
CA LEU A 96 -21.36 21.61 1.60
C LEU A 96 -21.32 22.83 2.53
N VAL A 97 -21.18 24.03 1.96
CA VAL A 97 -21.00 25.28 2.73
C VAL A 97 -21.86 26.43 2.19
N SER A 98 -22.26 27.33 3.08
CA SER A 98 -22.93 28.60 2.77
C SER A 98 -22.18 29.73 3.46
N GLY A 99 -21.32 30.44 2.72
CA GLY A 99 -20.39 31.41 3.31
C GLY A 99 -19.35 30.74 4.21
N ASN A 100 -19.30 31.13 5.49
CA ASN A 100 -18.39 30.56 6.50
C ASN A 100 -19.04 29.45 7.35
N GLU A 101 -20.24 29.02 6.97
CA GLU A 101 -21.02 28.02 7.69
C GLU A 101 -21.20 26.77 6.84
N ILE A 102 -21.51 25.65 7.49
CA ILE A 102 -21.94 24.44 6.79
C ILE A 102 -23.31 24.69 6.16
N ALA A 103 -23.53 24.16 4.96
CA ALA A 103 -24.81 24.26 4.28
C ALA A 103 -25.96 23.70 5.15
N ALA A 104 -27.19 24.09 4.85
CA ALA A 104 -28.36 23.77 5.66
C ALA A 104 -28.46 22.27 5.98
N GLN A 105 -28.94 21.92 7.18
CA GLN A 105 -29.06 20.54 7.67
C GLN A 105 -29.77 19.60 6.68
N THR A 106 -30.71 20.11 5.87
CA THR A 106 -31.49 19.37 4.87
C THR A 106 -30.78 19.12 3.54
N THR A 107 -29.55 19.61 3.36
CA THR A 107 -28.84 19.54 2.08
C THR A 107 -28.39 18.12 1.76
N ASN A 108 -27.77 17.42 2.71
CA ASN A 108 -27.36 16.02 2.59
C ASN A 108 -27.10 15.37 3.96
N ASP A 109 -26.83 14.06 3.96
CA ASP A 109 -26.61 13.27 5.18
C ASP A 109 -25.37 13.76 5.97
N LEU A 110 -24.31 14.25 5.30
CA LEU A 110 -23.11 14.80 5.96
C LEU A 110 -23.42 16.13 6.67
N THR A 111 -24.06 17.09 5.98
CA THR A 111 -24.45 18.36 6.59
C THR A 111 -25.39 18.11 7.76
N GLU A 112 -26.34 17.19 7.60
CA GLU A 112 -27.26 16.80 8.66
C GLU A 112 -26.52 16.33 9.92
N ASN A 113 -25.53 15.47 9.74
CA ASN A 113 -24.74 14.94 10.86
C ASN A 113 -23.91 16.02 11.55
N ILE A 114 -23.26 16.91 10.79
CA ILE A 114 -22.46 18.00 11.36
C ILE A 114 -23.34 18.93 12.21
N TRP A 115 -24.51 19.32 11.70
CA TRP A 115 -25.47 20.14 12.44
C TRP A 115 -25.94 19.44 13.72
N LYS A 116 -26.30 18.16 13.67
CA LYS A 116 -26.67 17.39 14.86
C LYS A 116 -25.55 17.34 15.92
N THR A 117 -24.30 17.18 15.49
CA THR A 117 -23.15 17.23 16.41
C THR A 117 -22.98 18.62 17.01
N GLN A 118 -23.13 19.69 16.22
CA GLN A 118 -23.04 21.06 16.71
C GLN A 118 -24.18 21.41 17.67
N GLU A 119 -25.42 21.03 17.37
CA GLU A 119 -26.59 21.20 18.24
C GLU A 119 -26.37 20.52 19.61
N SER A 120 -25.80 19.31 19.60
CA SER A 120 -25.45 18.61 20.83
C SER A 120 -24.39 19.36 21.65
N LEU A 121 -23.39 19.96 21.00
CA LEU A 121 -22.37 20.77 21.68
C LEU A 121 -22.96 22.08 22.21
N ASN A 122 -23.79 22.74 21.40
CA ASN A 122 -24.51 23.95 21.75
C ASN A 122 -25.38 23.75 23.00
N SER A 123 -26.08 22.61 23.09
CA SER A 123 -26.87 22.27 24.28
C SER A 123 -26.03 22.07 25.55
N ILE A 124 -24.79 21.59 25.43
CA ILE A 124 -23.88 21.39 26.57
C ILE A 124 -23.25 22.72 27.00
N LEU A 125 -22.94 23.58 26.03
CA LEU A 125 -22.25 24.86 26.24
C LEU A 125 -23.21 26.04 26.43
N GLU A 126 -24.52 25.82 26.31
CA GLU A 126 -25.57 26.86 26.34
C GLU A 126 -25.33 27.97 25.31
N THR A 127 -25.00 27.59 24.07
CA THR A 127 -24.78 28.52 22.94
C THR A 127 -25.69 28.19 21.76
N ASP A 128 -25.72 29.06 20.73
CA ASP A 128 -26.47 28.85 19.48
C ASP A 128 -25.56 29.09 18.26
N ASN A 129 -24.32 28.60 18.33
CA ASN A 129 -23.34 28.82 17.28
C ASN A 129 -23.59 27.87 16.09
N PRO A 130 -23.66 28.37 14.84
CA PRO A 130 -23.73 27.50 13.68
C PRO A 130 -22.41 26.74 13.48
N PRO A 131 -22.44 25.54 12.87
CA PRO A 131 -21.24 24.79 12.56
C PRO A 131 -20.41 25.53 11.51
N SER A 132 -19.14 25.79 11.85
CA SER A 132 -18.20 26.45 10.94
C SER A 132 -17.75 25.52 9.81
N PHE A 133 -17.56 26.08 8.61
CA PHE A 133 -16.94 25.38 7.48
C PHE A 133 -15.54 24.81 7.80
N ARG A 134 -14.89 25.33 8.84
CA ARG A 134 -13.59 24.86 9.32
C ARG A 134 -13.57 23.37 9.65
N ILE A 135 -14.69 22.79 10.08
CA ILE A 135 -14.81 21.36 10.39
C ILE A 135 -14.54 20.44 9.19
N LEU A 136 -14.76 20.93 7.97
CA LEU A 136 -14.44 20.21 6.73
C LEU A 136 -12.98 20.36 6.30
N GLY A 137 -12.19 21.19 7.00
CA GLY A 137 -10.80 21.48 6.65
C GLY A 137 -10.63 22.45 5.46
N LEU A 138 -11.70 23.07 4.99
CA LEU A 138 -11.67 24.04 3.88
C LEU A 138 -10.89 25.32 4.18
N HIS A 139 -10.64 25.61 5.46
CA HIS A 139 -9.79 26.71 5.88
C HIS A 139 -8.28 26.43 5.67
N LEU A 140 -7.92 25.15 5.49
CA LEU A 140 -6.54 24.72 5.32
C LEU A 140 -6.06 25.04 3.89
N MET A 141 -5.37 26.16 3.75
CA MET A 141 -4.98 26.75 2.47
C MET A 141 -3.47 27.03 2.40
N PRO A 142 -2.84 27.03 1.21
CA PRO A 142 -1.41 27.24 1.10
C PRO A 142 -0.95 28.65 1.52
N ASN A 143 -1.82 29.64 1.37
CA ASN A 143 -1.60 31.05 1.69
C ASN A 143 -2.12 31.47 3.08
N ALA A 144 -2.69 30.54 3.86
CA ALA A 144 -3.10 30.83 5.22
C ALA A 144 -1.89 30.98 6.16
N VAL A 145 -2.13 31.54 7.35
CA VAL A 145 -1.09 31.82 8.36
C VAL A 145 -1.28 30.88 9.55
N GLY A 146 -0.18 30.49 10.20
CA GLY A 146 -0.22 29.66 11.42
C GLY A 146 -0.76 28.26 11.16
N ASP A 147 -1.62 27.78 12.05
CA ASP A 147 -2.17 26.42 12.01
C ASP A 147 -3.09 26.12 10.83
N ASP A 148 -3.58 27.16 10.17
CA ASP A 148 -4.44 27.04 9.00
C ASP A 148 -3.62 26.84 7.70
N ARG A 149 -2.29 26.95 7.77
CA ARG A 149 -1.42 26.76 6.60
C ARG A 149 -1.27 25.28 6.28
N LEU A 150 -1.65 24.91 5.06
CA LEU A 150 -1.43 23.57 4.49
C LEU A 150 -0.91 23.71 3.06
N GLN A 151 0.36 23.45 2.85
CA GLN A 151 1.03 23.54 1.57
C GLN A 151 0.73 22.35 0.66
N GLY A 152 0.90 22.52 -0.66
CA GLY A 152 0.69 21.44 -1.61
C GLY A 152 1.64 20.25 -1.41
N ASN A 153 2.85 20.49 -0.89
CA ASN A 153 3.88 19.47 -0.66
C ASN A 153 3.74 18.75 0.70
N ASP A 154 2.79 19.18 1.54
CA ASP A 154 2.51 18.52 2.81
C ASP A 154 1.89 17.14 2.54
N ASN A 155 2.13 16.20 3.46
CA ASN A 155 1.54 14.87 3.38
C ASN A 155 0.03 14.98 3.63
N LEU A 156 -0.78 14.31 2.80
CA LEU A 156 -2.23 14.30 2.93
C LEU A 156 -2.68 13.63 4.24
N SER A 157 -1.93 12.62 4.69
CA SER A 157 -2.19 11.96 5.97
C SER A 157 -2.16 12.92 7.16
N SER A 158 -1.25 13.89 7.18
CA SER A 158 -1.04 14.80 8.31
C SER A 158 -2.33 15.46 8.82
N VAL A 159 -3.29 15.74 7.93
CA VAL A 159 -4.57 16.35 8.27
C VAL A 159 -5.46 15.44 9.13
N PHE A 160 -5.37 14.13 8.93
CA PHE A 160 -6.18 13.14 9.66
C PHE A 160 -5.63 12.82 11.05
N PHE A 161 -4.37 13.18 11.32
CA PHE A 161 -3.70 12.96 12.61
C PHE A 161 -3.42 14.26 13.36
N LYS A 162 -3.62 15.43 12.72
CA LYS A 162 -3.43 16.73 13.37
C LYS A 162 -4.46 16.90 14.49
N LYS A 163 -3.95 17.10 15.71
CA LYS A 163 -4.78 17.54 16.83
C LYS A 163 -5.23 18.97 16.55
N SER A 164 -6.52 19.11 16.26
CA SER A 164 -7.15 20.38 15.95
C SER A 164 -8.39 20.52 16.83
N ILE A 165 -8.77 21.77 17.15
CA ILE A 165 -10.03 22.05 17.87
C ILE A 165 -11.26 21.58 17.07
N HIS A 166 -11.10 21.39 15.75
CA HIS A 166 -12.12 20.86 14.87
C HIS A 166 -11.77 19.42 14.48
N GLN A 167 -12.58 18.47 14.94
CA GLN A 167 -12.46 17.07 14.51
C GLN A 167 -13.13 16.90 13.15
N LEU A 168 -12.45 16.25 12.20
CA LEU A 168 -13.03 15.92 10.90
C LEU A 168 -14.30 15.07 11.07
N PRO A 169 -15.36 15.32 10.29
CA PRO A 169 -16.61 14.59 10.44
C PRO A 169 -16.46 13.12 10.02
N LYS A 170 -17.13 12.26 10.77
CA LYS A 170 -17.28 10.83 10.46
C LYS A 170 -18.51 10.63 9.60
N VAL A 171 -18.38 9.87 8.51
CA VAL A 171 -19.50 9.49 7.66
C VAL A 171 -19.73 7.99 7.69
N ARG A 172 -20.97 7.60 7.41
CA ARG A 172 -21.33 6.21 7.21
C ARG A 172 -21.45 5.89 5.73
N LYS A 173 -21.11 4.66 5.36
CA LYS A 173 -21.31 4.12 4.01
C LYS A 173 -22.76 4.33 3.53
N GLY A 174 -22.92 4.76 2.30
CA GLY A 174 -24.21 5.04 1.66
C GLY A 174 -24.83 6.39 2.01
N TRP A 175 -24.19 7.22 2.83
CA TRP A 175 -24.58 8.63 3.03
C TRP A 175 -24.31 9.45 1.77
N THR A 176 -25.19 10.39 1.47
CA THR A 176 -24.90 11.47 0.53
C THR A 176 -23.99 12.48 1.23
N ILE A 177 -22.81 12.70 0.66
CA ILE A 177 -21.75 13.54 1.25
C ILE A 177 -21.48 14.82 0.45
N GLY A 178 -22.29 15.09 -0.58
CA GLY A 178 -22.20 16.25 -1.44
C GLY A 178 -22.97 16.03 -2.74
N GLU A 179 -22.91 17.00 -3.64
CA GLU A 179 -23.50 16.93 -4.97
C GLU A 179 -22.44 17.20 -6.05
N TYR A 180 -22.31 16.30 -7.02
CA TYR A 180 -21.49 16.50 -8.20
C TYR A 180 -22.16 17.48 -9.17
N THR A 181 -21.35 18.21 -9.92
CA THR A 181 -21.86 18.84 -11.15
C THR A 181 -22.05 17.81 -12.26
N ALA A 182 -23.09 17.98 -13.08
CA ALA A 182 -23.38 17.10 -14.23
C ALA A 182 -22.16 16.93 -15.16
N ASN A 183 -21.30 17.94 -15.28
CA ASN A 183 -20.13 17.89 -16.16
C ASN A 183 -18.89 17.25 -15.50
N HIS A 184 -18.87 17.09 -14.18
CA HIS A 184 -17.69 16.63 -13.45
C HIS A 184 -18.08 15.64 -12.35
N VAL A 185 -18.12 14.37 -12.70
CA VAL A 185 -18.34 13.25 -11.77
C VAL A 185 -17.09 12.40 -11.73
N GLY A 186 -16.11 12.79 -10.92
CA GLY A 186 -14.82 12.10 -10.85
C GLY A 186 -14.61 11.28 -9.59
N PHE A 187 -13.89 10.17 -9.73
CA PHE A 187 -13.58 9.29 -8.61
C PHE A 187 -12.18 8.70 -8.74
N GLU A 188 -11.47 8.60 -7.60
CA GLU A 188 -10.15 7.99 -7.47
C GLU A 188 -10.11 7.03 -6.28
N VAL A 189 -9.42 5.91 -6.47
CA VAL A 189 -9.10 4.94 -5.42
C VAL A 189 -7.59 4.96 -5.22
N LEU A 190 -7.14 5.53 -4.10
CA LEU A 190 -5.73 5.64 -3.76
C LEU A 190 -5.33 4.56 -2.75
N LEU A 191 -4.31 3.79 -3.09
CA LEU A 191 -3.70 2.77 -2.23
C LEU A 191 -2.58 3.38 -1.38
N LEU A 192 -2.48 2.94 -0.13
CA LEU A 192 -1.25 3.12 0.63
C LEU A 192 -0.33 1.95 0.28
N ASN A 193 0.88 2.26 -0.13
CA ASN A 193 1.97 1.31 -0.29
C ASN A 193 3.20 1.90 0.44
N MET A 194 4.14 1.05 0.82
CA MET A 194 5.43 1.48 1.32
C MET A 194 6.14 2.37 0.28
N GLY A 195 6.73 3.45 0.76
CA GLY A 195 7.44 4.44 -0.05
C GLY A 195 6.56 5.48 -0.74
N PHE A 196 5.23 5.34 -0.70
CA PHE A 196 4.32 6.32 -1.30
C PHE A 196 3.48 7.03 -0.25
N GLU A 197 3.62 8.36 -0.18
CA GLU A 197 2.77 9.21 0.65
C GLU A 197 2.11 10.28 -0.23
N PRO A 198 0.77 10.27 -0.35
CA PRO A 198 0.08 11.27 -1.14
C PRO A 198 0.28 12.67 -0.57
N LYS A 199 0.46 13.64 -1.47
CA LYS A 199 0.62 15.06 -1.11
C LYS A 199 -0.72 15.79 -1.19
N VAL A 200 -0.92 16.84 -0.41
CA VAL A 200 -2.15 17.65 -0.42
C VAL A 200 -2.43 18.26 -1.80
N SER A 201 -1.40 18.52 -2.61
CA SER A 201 -1.57 19.00 -3.99
C SER A 201 -2.46 18.10 -4.83
N ILE A 202 -2.42 16.77 -4.63
CA ILE A 202 -3.29 15.85 -5.37
C ILE A 202 -4.76 16.13 -5.05
N ALA A 203 -5.09 16.58 -3.84
CA ALA A 203 -6.46 16.85 -3.40
C ALA A 203 -7.02 18.19 -3.95
N ARG A 204 -6.17 19.05 -4.52
CA ARG A 204 -6.53 20.41 -4.99
C ARG A 204 -6.69 20.53 -6.50
N VAL A 205 -6.56 19.44 -7.24
CA VAL A 205 -6.78 19.41 -8.70
C VAL A 205 -8.12 18.76 -9.03
N LEU A 206 -8.76 19.21 -10.11
CA LEU A 206 -10.00 18.57 -10.59
C LEU A 206 -9.71 17.17 -11.17
N GLU A 207 -8.61 17.05 -11.89
CA GLU A 207 -8.14 15.81 -12.50
C GLU A 207 -6.66 15.60 -12.14
N ASN A 208 -6.34 14.39 -11.73
CA ASN A 208 -5.01 13.97 -11.32
C ASN A 208 -4.38 13.13 -12.43
N THR A 209 -3.23 13.60 -12.92
CA THR A 209 -2.44 12.93 -13.97
C THR A 209 -0.99 12.89 -13.53
N ILE A 210 -0.37 11.71 -13.65
CA ILE A 210 1.08 11.60 -13.55
C ILE A 210 1.65 11.88 -14.93
N SER A 211 2.39 12.99 -15.02
CA SER A 211 3.20 13.32 -16.20
C SER A 211 4.67 13.00 -15.95
N VAL A 212 5.30 12.40 -16.95
CA VAL A 212 6.74 12.14 -16.99
C VAL A 212 7.33 12.66 -18.29
N GLN A 213 8.55 13.17 -18.22
CA GLN A 213 9.29 13.52 -19.42
C GLN A 213 9.78 12.24 -20.12
N GLU A 214 9.78 12.22 -21.45
CA GLU A 214 10.46 11.14 -22.17
C GLU A 214 11.95 11.19 -21.87
N VAL A 215 12.52 10.01 -21.66
CA VAL A 215 13.92 9.86 -21.31
C VAL A 215 14.74 9.94 -22.60
N PRO A 216 15.70 10.87 -22.74
CA PRO A 216 16.57 10.94 -23.92
C PRO A 216 17.33 9.63 -24.16
N ALA A 217 17.68 9.34 -25.42
CA ALA A 217 18.45 8.14 -25.76
C ALA A 217 19.80 8.06 -25.02
N ASN A 218 20.42 9.22 -24.74
CA ASN A 218 21.67 9.37 -24.02
C ASN A 218 21.49 9.62 -22.50
N ALA A 219 20.31 9.38 -21.95
CA ALA A 219 20.06 9.58 -20.52
C ALA A 219 20.94 8.69 -19.65
N THR A 220 21.39 9.25 -18.53
CA THR A 220 22.16 8.52 -17.52
C THR A 220 21.29 7.44 -16.87
N SER A 221 21.93 6.46 -16.20
CA SER A 221 21.20 5.43 -15.44
C SER A 221 20.31 6.07 -14.38
N SER A 222 20.80 7.12 -13.72
CA SER A 222 20.07 7.90 -12.70
C SER A 222 18.78 8.52 -13.26
N GLN A 223 18.85 9.12 -14.46
CA GLN A 223 17.67 9.69 -15.11
C GLN A 223 16.65 8.60 -15.50
N LYS A 224 17.12 7.46 -16.02
CA LYS A 224 16.26 6.32 -16.37
C LYS A 224 15.54 5.76 -15.15
N LEU A 225 16.28 5.54 -14.06
CA LEU A 225 15.72 4.98 -12.83
C LEU A 225 14.76 5.97 -12.15
N ALA A 226 15.10 7.26 -12.08
CA ALA A 226 14.18 8.29 -11.58
C ALA A 226 12.87 8.37 -12.39
N ASN A 227 12.96 8.26 -13.72
CA ASN A 227 11.78 8.21 -14.58
C ASN A 227 10.92 6.97 -14.29
N GLN A 228 11.55 5.81 -14.13
CA GLN A 228 10.87 4.57 -13.81
C GLN A 228 10.15 4.61 -12.45
N PHE A 229 10.79 5.16 -11.41
CA PHE A 229 10.13 5.35 -10.12
C PHE A 229 8.96 6.34 -10.21
N LYS A 230 9.12 7.43 -10.97
CA LYS A 230 8.02 8.37 -11.19
C LYS A 230 6.84 7.69 -11.89
N ARG A 231 7.10 6.82 -12.88
CA ARG A 231 6.06 6.02 -13.55
C ARG A 231 5.40 5.02 -12.61
N SER A 232 6.18 4.42 -11.71
CA SER A 232 5.69 3.44 -10.73
C SER A 232 4.66 4.03 -9.77
N GLN A 233 4.56 5.35 -9.66
CA GLN A 233 3.54 6.00 -8.84
C GLN A 233 2.11 5.64 -9.26
N ILE A 234 1.87 5.24 -10.51
CA ILE A 234 0.54 4.80 -10.97
C ILE A 234 0.04 3.57 -10.19
N LEU A 235 0.94 2.73 -9.67
CA LEU A 235 0.61 1.50 -8.94
C LEU A 235 0.09 1.76 -7.51
N ASN A 236 0.07 3.04 -7.10
CA ASN A 236 -0.61 3.48 -5.88
C ASN A 236 -2.07 3.91 -6.14
N TYR A 237 -2.59 3.63 -7.32
CA TYR A 237 -3.97 3.94 -7.71
C TYR A 237 -4.61 2.72 -8.35
N LEU A 238 -5.88 2.49 -8.04
CA LEU A 238 -6.70 1.50 -8.72
C LEU A 238 -7.66 2.19 -9.68
N ASP A 239 -7.83 1.60 -10.86
CA ASP A 239 -8.96 1.93 -11.74
C ASP A 239 -10.26 1.67 -10.96
N PRO A 240 -11.13 2.69 -10.77
CA PRO A 240 -12.42 2.50 -10.12
C PRO A 240 -13.27 1.38 -10.72
N CYS A 241 -13.21 1.16 -12.03
CA CYS A 241 -13.95 0.08 -12.68
C CYS A 241 -13.44 -1.29 -12.20
N ALA A 242 -12.12 -1.49 -12.17
CA ALA A 242 -11.51 -2.71 -11.66
C ALA A 242 -11.76 -2.89 -10.16
N PHE A 243 -11.68 -1.81 -9.36
CA PHE A 243 -12.01 -1.83 -7.93
C PHE A 243 -13.42 -2.38 -7.69
N TYR A 244 -14.44 -1.86 -8.39
CA TYR A 244 -15.80 -2.39 -8.28
C TYR A 244 -15.94 -3.80 -8.87
N GLY A 245 -15.16 -4.12 -9.92
CA GLY A 245 -15.09 -5.45 -10.53
C GLY A 245 -14.58 -6.55 -9.58
N LEU A 246 -13.72 -6.24 -8.61
CA LEU A 246 -13.31 -7.19 -7.55
C LEU A 246 -14.48 -7.67 -6.70
N PHE A 247 -15.55 -6.89 -6.65
CA PHE A 247 -16.79 -7.24 -5.98
C PHE A 247 -17.79 -7.94 -6.89
N PHE A 248 -17.43 -8.35 -8.11
CA PHE A 248 -18.36 -8.94 -9.09
C PHE A 248 -19.28 -10.01 -8.48
N LYS A 249 -18.74 -11.02 -7.78
CA LYS A 249 -19.58 -12.04 -7.11
C LYS A 249 -20.08 -11.62 -5.73
N LYS A 250 -19.31 -10.81 -4.99
CA LYS A 250 -19.68 -10.35 -3.64
C LYS A 250 -20.84 -9.35 -3.68
N GLY A 251 -20.99 -8.65 -4.79
CA GLY A 251 -21.90 -7.54 -5.04
C GLY A 251 -21.51 -6.25 -4.33
N ILE A 252 -22.04 -5.13 -4.80
CA ILE A 252 -21.95 -3.81 -4.15
C ILE A 252 -23.35 -3.27 -3.91
N ARG A 253 -23.45 -2.19 -3.12
CA ARG A 253 -24.70 -1.45 -2.96
C ARG A 253 -24.71 -0.20 -3.83
N ILE A 254 -25.87 0.15 -4.35
CA ILE A 254 -26.09 1.42 -5.05
C ILE A 254 -27.23 2.17 -4.38
N ARG A 255 -27.27 3.48 -4.58
CA ARG A 255 -28.42 4.32 -4.23
C ARG A 255 -29.04 4.82 -5.53
N GLN A 256 -30.35 4.62 -5.66
CA GLN A 256 -31.16 5.13 -6.76
C GLN A 256 -32.26 5.99 -6.13
N GLY A 257 -32.08 7.31 -6.19
CA GLY A 257 -32.84 8.24 -5.36
C GLY A 257 -32.74 7.92 -3.86
N ASN A 258 -33.83 7.48 -3.25
CA ASN A 258 -33.88 7.07 -1.83
C ASN A 258 -33.78 5.55 -1.60
N ALA A 259 -33.87 4.76 -2.66
CA ALA A 259 -33.81 3.31 -2.57
C ALA A 259 -32.35 2.82 -2.55
N LYS A 260 -32.11 1.71 -1.84
CA LYS A 260 -30.80 1.06 -1.75
C LYS A 260 -30.91 -0.33 -2.36
N HIS A 261 -30.16 -0.56 -3.44
CA HIS A 261 -30.14 -1.84 -4.14
C HIS A 261 -28.81 -2.53 -3.94
N ARG A 262 -28.78 -3.86 -4.07
CA ARG A 262 -27.55 -4.63 -4.13
C ARG A 262 -27.44 -5.26 -5.51
N LEU A 263 -26.37 -4.94 -6.21
CA LEU A 263 -26.08 -5.50 -7.53
C LEU A 263 -24.92 -6.49 -7.42
N LYS A 264 -24.99 -7.58 -8.19
CA LYS A 264 -23.95 -8.62 -8.26
C LYS A 264 -23.93 -9.23 -9.67
N ALA A 265 -22.80 -9.85 -10.02
CA ALA A 265 -22.61 -10.53 -11.29
C ALA A 265 -23.05 -9.63 -12.47
N ASP A 266 -23.79 -10.17 -13.43
CA ASP A 266 -24.16 -9.47 -14.67
C ASP A 266 -24.95 -8.18 -14.38
N GLU A 267 -25.82 -8.15 -13.36
CA GLU A 267 -26.52 -6.93 -12.95
C GLU A 267 -25.56 -5.82 -12.53
N LEU A 268 -24.45 -6.16 -11.86
CA LEU A 268 -23.43 -5.18 -11.50
C LEU A 268 -22.69 -4.69 -12.75
N PHE A 269 -22.40 -5.59 -13.69
CA PHE A 269 -21.76 -5.18 -14.94
C PHE A 269 -22.67 -4.25 -15.74
N ASP A 270 -23.90 -4.67 -16.01
CA ASP A 270 -24.82 -3.97 -16.90
C ASP A 270 -25.21 -2.59 -16.38
N ASN A 271 -25.41 -2.45 -15.06
CA ASN A 271 -25.88 -1.19 -14.47
C ASN A 271 -24.73 -0.25 -14.05
N VAL A 272 -23.54 -0.77 -13.74
CA VAL A 272 -22.45 0.03 -13.16
C VAL A 272 -21.17 -0.05 -13.99
N LEU A 273 -20.60 -1.25 -14.17
CA LEU A 273 -19.27 -1.39 -14.77
C LEU A 273 -19.28 -0.99 -16.25
N SER A 274 -20.36 -1.28 -16.98
CA SER A 274 -20.58 -0.93 -18.38
C SER A 274 -20.52 0.58 -18.66
N LYS A 275 -20.67 1.42 -17.63
CA LYS A 275 -20.57 2.89 -17.73
C LYS A 275 -19.14 3.35 -17.94
N TYR A 276 -18.15 2.54 -17.57
CA TYR A 276 -16.74 2.85 -17.71
C TYR A 276 -16.22 2.45 -19.08
N TYR A 277 -15.29 3.24 -19.61
CA TYR A 277 -14.56 2.88 -20.82
C TYR A 277 -13.66 1.65 -20.58
N THR A 278 -13.27 1.44 -19.32
CA THR A 278 -12.37 0.37 -18.89
C THR A 278 -13.09 -0.92 -18.47
N ALA A 279 -14.39 -1.05 -18.78
CA ALA A 279 -15.25 -2.18 -18.36
C ALA A 279 -14.73 -3.57 -18.77
N GLN A 280 -13.91 -3.68 -19.81
CA GLN A 280 -13.34 -4.95 -20.29
C GLN A 280 -11.81 -4.93 -20.17
N ARG A 281 -11.30 -4.57 -19.00
CA ARG A 281 -9.85 -4.53 -18.72
C ARG A 281 -9.47 -5.35 -17.50
N CYS A 282 -8.52 -6.27 -17.68
CA CYS A 282 -7.85 -6.95 -16.59
C CYS A 282 -6.43 -6.37 -16.45
N TYR A 283 -6.14 -5.78 -15.30
CA TYR A 283 -4.81 -5.28 -14.96
C TYR A 283 -3.99 -6.37 -14.27
N ILE A 284 -2.72 -6.49 -14.64
CA ILE A 284 -1.74 -7.40 -14.03
C ILE A 284 -0.57 -6.54 -13.54
N ASP A 285 -0.51 -6.37 -12.22
CA ASP A 285 0.55 -5.68 -11.48
C ASP A 285 1.52 -6.72 -10.94
N ILE A 286 2.76 -6.69 -11.43
CA ILE A 286 3.83 -7.61 -11.02
C ILE A 286 4.91 -6.80 -10.34
N ARG A 287 5.09 -7.05 -9.05
CA ARG A 287 6.12 -6.43 -8.21
C ARG A 287 7.20 -7.44 -7.88
N ASN A 288 8.40 -6.98 -7.61
CA ASN A 288 9.50 -7.79 -7.12
C ASN A 288 9.42 -7.93 -5.58
N GLU A 289 10.38 -8.63 -4.99
CA GLU A 289 10.49 -8.87 -3.55
C GLU A 289 10.59 -7.61 -2.69
N PHE A 290 10.89 -6.46 -3.29
CA PHE A 290 11.02 -5.17 -2.62
C PHE A 290 9.76 -4.29 -2.76
N GLY A 291 8.72 -4.77 -3.44
CA GLY A 291 7.49 -4.00 -3.69
C GLY A 291 7.60 -3.01 -4.86
N TYR A 292 8.69 -3.03 -5.63
CA TYR A 292 8.84 -2.23 -6.86
C TYR A 292 8.37 -3.04 -8.08
N PRO A 293 8.03 -2.43 -9.22
CA PRO A 293 7.70 -3.18 -10.43
C PRO A 293 8.75 -4.23 -10.79
N LEU A 294 8.32 -5.33 -11.41
CA LEU A 294 9.17 -6.48 -11.77
C LEU A 294 10.56 -6.06 -12.27
N ASN A 295 10.62 -5.19 -13.28
CA ASN A 295 11.85 -4.74 -13.90
C ASN A 295 12.36 -3.36 -13.41
N ALA A 296 12.02 -2.95 -12.18
CA ALA A 296 12.43 -1.65 -11.59
C ALA A 296 13.95 -1.42 -11.62
N PHE A 297 14.74 -2.49 -11.53
CA PHE A 297 16.21 -2.44 -11.49
C PHE A 297 16.84 -3.04 -12.75
N GLN A 298 16.11 -3.11 -13.87
CA GLN A 298 16.58 -3.59 -15.18
C GLN A 298 17.07 -5.04 -15.22
N ASN A 299 16.73 -5.84 -14.21
CA ASN A 299 17.15 -7.24 -14.12
C ASN A 299 16.47 -8.13 -15.14
N TYR A 300 15.23 -7.83 -15.51
CA TYR A 300 14.37 -8.68 -16.34
C TYR A 300 14.08 -7.99 -17.67
N SER A 301 14.98 -8.14 -18.64
CA SER A 301 14.88 -7.53 -19.98
C SER A 301 13.97 -8.29 -20.95
N GLU A 302 13.57 -9.50 -20.58
CA GLU A 302 12.77 -10.37 -21.45
C GLU A 302 11.27 -10.04 -21.37
N PRO A 303 10.52 -10.18 -22.49
CA PRO A 303 9.07 -10.06 -22.45
C PRO A 303 8.46 -11.17 -21.61
N LEU A 304 7.24 -10.94 -21.14
CA LEU A 304 6.43 -11.99 -20.50
C LEU A 304 5.92 -12.94 -21.57
N HIS A 305 5.71 -14.21 -21.24
CA HIS A 305 4.95 -15.12 -22.11
C HIS A 305 3.57 -15.35 -21.52
N ILE A 306 2.53 -15.03 -22.29
CA ILE A 306 1.15 -15.03 -21.80
C ILE A 306 0.26 -15.82 -22.73
N ALA A 307 -0.53 -16.73 -22.16
CA ALA A 307 -1.65 -17.39 -22.82
C ALA A 307 -2.95 -17.06 -22.08
N THR A 308 -4.04 -16.89 -22.83
CA THR A 308 -5.38 -16.63 -22.30
C THR A 308 -6.35 -17.71 -22.80
N GLY A 309 -7.06 -18.36 -21.88
CA GLY A 309 -7.92 -19.49 -22.21
C GLY A 309 -7.15 -20.64 -22.87
N ALA A 310 -7.62 -21.09 -24.03
CA ALA A 310 -7.01 -22.19 -24.79
C ALA A 310 -5.95 -21.71 -25.81
N SER A 311 -5.56 -20.43 -25.79
CA SER A 311 -4.58 -19.90 -26.74
C SER A 311 -3.15 -20.36 -26.42
N SER A 312 -2.27 -20.29 -27.43
CA SER A 312 -0.83 -20.52 -27.23
C SER A 312 -0.18 -19.29 -26.60
N ALA A 313 0.86 -19.50 -25.80
CA ALA A 313 1.59 -18.41 -25.17
C ALA A 313 2.26 -17.50 -26.23
N ILE A 314 2.07 -16.19 -26.07
CA ILE A 314 2.70 -15.15 -26.89
C ILE A 314 3.60 -14.28 -26.04
N ALA A 315 4.70 -13.80 -26.63
CA ALA A 315 5.54 -12.79 -26.00
C ALA A 315 4.76 -11.47 -25.91
N LYS A 316 4.61 -10.93 -24.69
CA LYS A 316 3.90 -9.68 -24.42
C LYS A 316 4.78 -8.76 -23.58
N ASP A 317 4.86 -7.50 -24.01
CA ASP A 317 5.53 -6.46 -23.24
C ASP A 317 4.72 -6.14 -21.98
N TYR A 318 5.36 -6.25 -20.81
CA TYR A 318 4.76 -5.89 -19.53
C TYR A 318 4.24 -4.44 -19.51
N HIS A 319 4.86 -3.57 -20.29
CA HIS A 319 4.52 -2.15 -20.37
C HIS A 319 3.53 -1.81 -21.49
N ASN A 320 3.04 -2.80 -22.26
CA ASN A 320 2.15 -2.61 -23.42
C ASN A 320 2.63 -1.54 -24.41
N GLY A 321 3.95 -1.34 -24.57
CA GLY A 321 4.54 -0.33 -25.46
C GLY A 321 4.42 1.13 -24.97
N HIS A 322 3.86 1.35 -23.78
CA HIS A 322 3.62 2.68 -23.21
C HIS A 322 4.55 3.04 -22.04
N ASN A 323 5.48 2.13 -21.69
CA ASN A 323 6.45 2.27 -20.59
C ASN A 323 5.84 2.35 -19.17
N TRP A 324 4.54 2.17 -19.00
CA TRP A 324 3.89 2.15 -17.68
C TRP A 324 4.03 0.77 -17.04
N PRO A 325 4.38 0.65 -15.75
CA PRO A 325 4.69 -0.64 -15.12
C PRO A 325 3.45 -1.45 -14.73
N ILE A 326 2.51 -1.61 -15.65
CA ILE A 326 1.29 -2.39 -15.47
C ILE A 326 0.89 -2.99 -16.80
N LEU A 327 0.60 -4.30 -16.80
CA LEU A 327 0.10 -4.99 -17.97
C LEU A 327 -1.42 -4.89 -18.00
N THR A 328 -1.97 -4.45 -19.11
CA THR A 328 -3.41 -4.40 -19.36
C THR A 328 -3.79 -5.44 -20.41
N LEU A 329 -4.71 -6.33 -20.06
CA LEU A 329 -5.39 -7.23 -20.99
C LEU A 329 -6.81 -6.71 -21.26
N THR A 330 -7.26 -6.84 -22.49
CA THR A 330 -8.59 -6.41 -22.96
C THR A 330 -9.35 -7.59 -23.54
N ASP A 331 -10.65 -7.47 -23.81
CA ASP A 331 -11.43 -8.54 -24.49
C ASP A 331 -10.75 -9.11 -25.74
N ALA A 332 -10.04 -8.28 -26.52
CA ALA A 332 -9.32 -8.72 -27.72
C ALA A 332 -8.15 -9.67 -27.43
N ASP A 333 -7.65 -9.69 -26.19
CA ASP A 333 -6.60 -10.60 -25.74
C ASP A 333 -7.14 -11.97 -25.33
N PHE A 334 -8.46 -12.17 -25.23
CA PHE A 334 -9.06 -13.43 -24.82
C PHE A 334 -9.73 -14.11 -26.01
N SER A 335 -9.51 -15.42 -26.15
CA SER A 335 -10.23 -16.23 -27.13
C SER A 335 -11.63 -16.59 -26.61
N ASP A 336 -12.58 -16.86 -27.51
CA ASP A 336 -14.02 -17.05 -27.21
C ASP A 336 -14.25 -18.01 -26.03
N THR A 337 -14.96 -17.56 -24.98
CA THR A 337 -15.16 -18.35 -23.76
C THR A 337 -16.60 -18.44 -23.30
N ASP A 338 -17.19 -19.63 -23.44
CA ASP A 338 -18.47 -20.02 -22.83
C ASP A 338 -18.34 -20.37 -21.32
N HIS A 339 -17.32 -19.81 -20.65
CA HIS A 339 -16.96 -20.18 -19.27
C HIS A 339 -17.28 -19.05 -18.28
N LYS A 340 -17.39 -19.39 -16.98
CA LYS A 340 -17.62 -18.43 -15.87
C LYS A 340 -16.36 -17.69 -15.42
N THR A 341 -15.21 -18.24 -15.80
CA THR A 341 -13.86 -17.72 -15.58
C THR A 341 -13.04 -18.05 -16.82
N ILE A 342 -12.01 -17.27 -17.09
CA ILE A 342 -10.99 -17.60 -18.09
C ILE A 342 -9.61 -17.66 -17.40
N SER A 343 -8.82 -18.63 -17.82
CA SER A 343 -7.44 -18.79 -17.36
C SER A 343 -6.52 -17.77 -18.01
N ILE A 344 -5.55 -17.27 -17.24
CA ILE A 344 -4.43 -16.46 -17.70
C ILE A 344 -3.18 -17.20 -17.28
N SER A 345 -2.49 -17.79 -18.24
CA SER A 345 -1.18 -18.40 -18.06
C SER A 345 -0.10 -17.36 -18.27
N ILE A 346 0.87 -17.31 -17.35
CA ILE A 346 2.00 -16.37 -17.38
C ILE A 346 3.30 -17.14 -17.11
N LYS A 347 4.32 -16.94 -17.94
CA LYS A 347 5.71 -17.25 -17.60
C LYS A 347 6.48 -15.95 -17.44
N LEU A 348 7.16 -15.80 -16.31
CA LEU A 348 7.97 -14.63 -15.99
C LEU A 348 9.44 -14.89 -16.33
N PRO A 349 10.21 -13.86 -16.69
CA PRO A 349 11.66 -14.00 -16.80
C PRO A 349 12.27 -14.46 -15.47
N ALA A 350 13.02 -15.56 -15.49
CA ALA A 350 13.69 -16.11 -14.31
C ALA A 350 15.11 -15.57 -14.17
N LYS A 351 15.90 -15.57 -15.25
CA LYS A 351 17.30 -15.14 -15.26
C LYS A 351 18.08 -15.67 -14.04
N ASN A 352 18.51 -14.81 -13.11
CA ASN A 352 19.31 -15.16 -11.92
C ASN A 352 18.47 -15.63 -10.72
N ASN A 353 17.13 -15.59 -10.81
CA ASN A 353 16.23 -16.17 -9.82
C ASN A 353 16.15 -17.70 -10.05
N ILE A 354 16.96 -18.47 -9.32
CA ILE A 354 17.02 -19.94 -9.48
C ILE A 354 15.87 -20.67 -8.81
N SER A 355 15.23 -20.01 -7.84
CA SER A 355 14.14 -20.56 -7.05
C SER A 355 13.02 -19.51 -6.96
N PRO A 356 12.31 -19.29 -8.08
CA PRO A 356 11.27 -18.28 -8.14
C PRO A 356 10.05 -18.70 -7.32
N MET A 357 9.40 -17.71 -6.72
CA MET A 357 8.17 -17.92 -5.98
C MET A 357 7.21 -16.77 -6.26
N ILE A 358 5.92 -17.05 -6.20
CA ILE A 358 4.87 -16.05 -6.38
C ILE A 358 4.07 -15.95 -5.10
N TYR A 359 3.84 -14.71 -4.69
CA TYR A 359 2.79 -14.35 -3.76
C TYR A 359 1.67 -13.60 -4.51
N LEU A 360 0.49 -14.18 -4.55
CA LEU A 360 -0.71 -13.64 -5.17
C LEU A 360 -1.48 -12.81 -4.13
N ALA A 361 -1.09 -11.55 -4.00
CA ALA A 361 -1.72 -10.59 -3.10
C ALA A 361 -3.20 -10.37 -3.48
N GLN A 362 -3.49 -10.20 -4.76
CA GLN A 362 -4.87 -10.07 -5.24
C GLN A 362 -5.08 -10.87 -6.52
N GLY A 363 -6.16 -11.65 -6.56
CA GLY A 363 -6.55 -12.47 -7.70
C GLY A 363 -6.79 -13.91 -7.29
N PHE A 364 -6.83 -14.81 -8.28
CA PHE A 364 -7.12 -16.23 -8.04
C PHE A 364 -6.19 -17.10 -8.87
N PHE A 365 -5.60 -18.12 -8.25
CA PHE A 365 -5.03 -19.24 -8.99
C PHE A 365 -6.15 -20.07 -9.63
N GLU A 366 -5.79 -20.84 -10.66
CA GLU A 366 -6.70 -21.75 -11.36
C GLU A 366 -7.47 -22.68 -10.40
N GLY A 367 -8.78 -22.81 -10.63
CA GLY A 367 -9.69 -23.63 -9.83
C GLY A 367 -9.95 -23.11 -8.41
N LYS A 368 -9.42 -21.93 -8.03
CA LYS A 368 -9.60 -21.34 -6.70
C LYS A 368 -10.63 -20.22 -6.68
N TYR A 369 -11.16 -19.78 -7.82
CA TYR A 369 -12.21 -18.76 -7.82
C TYR A 369 -13.52 -19.26 -7.17
N PRO A 370 -14.22 -18.46 -6.31
CA PRO A 370 -13.91 -17.10 -5.84
C PRO A 370 -13.26 -17.09 -4.44
N ARG A 371 -12.67 -18.20 -4.00
CA ARG A 371 -12.06 -18.34 -2.67
C ARG A 371 -10.63 -18.80 -2.81
N ASN A 372 -9.70 -17.87 -2.81
CA ASN A 372 -8.30 -18.23 -2.75
C ASN A 372 -7.85 -18.38 -1.29
N ARG A 373 -7.40 -19.59 -0.92
CA ARG A 373 -6.75 -19.83 0.39
C ARG A 373 -5.24 -19.96 0.25
N GLU A 374 -4.75 -20.06 -0.97
CA GLU A 374 -3.36 -20.26 -1.29
C GLU A 374 -2.87 -19.00 -1.99
N LYS A 375 -2.14 -18.15 -1.26
CA LYS A 375 -1.54 -16.96 -1.89
C LYS A 375 -0.08 -17.19 -2.26
N LEU A 376 0.61 -18.12 -1.60
CA LEU A 376 2.03 -18.37 -1.85
C LEU A 376 2.24 -19.68 -2.62
N LYS A 377 3.04 -19.64 -3.70
CA LYS A 377 3.36 -20.80 -4.53
C LYS A 377 4.82 -20.77 -4.99
N GLU A 378 5.56 -21.84 -4.72
CA GLU A 378 6.88 -22.07 -5.33
C GLU A 378 6.71 -22.45 -6.80
N ILE A 379 7.60 -21.93 -7.65
CA ILE A 379 7.51 -22.06 -9.11
C ILE A 379 8.84 -22.59 -9.63
N GLY A 380 8.78 -23.50 -10.61
CA GLY A 380 9.98 -24.01 -11.25
C GLY A 380 10.65 -22.93 -12.11
N LYS A 381 11.93 -23.12 -12.41
CA LYS A 381 12.63 -22.42 -13.49
C LYS A 381 12.72 -23.35 -14.70
N GLU A 382 12.29 -22.87 -15.86
CA GLU A 382 12.31 -23.56 -17.15
C GLU A 382 13.15 -22.74 -18.15
N GLY A 383 14.46 -22.99 -18.20
CA GLY A 383 15.38 -22.18 -19.01
C GLY A 383 15.47 -20.74 -18.48
N ASP A 384 15.21 -19.76 -19.34
CA ASP A 384 15.24 -18.33 -18.97
C ASP A 384 13.95 -17.83 -18.32
N TYR A 385 12.93 -18.68 -18.21
CA TYR A 385 11.61 -18.34 -17.69
C TYR A 385 11.24 -19.18 -16.48
N THR A 386 10.18 -18.79 -15.79
CA THR A 386 9.52 -19.63 -14.79
C THR A 386 8.71 -20.74 -15.47
N SER A 387 8.38 -21.78 -14.72
CA SER A 387 7.23 -22.62 -15.07
C SER A 387 5.96 -21.79 -15.07
N GLU A 388 4.91 -22.33 -15.68
CA GLU A 388 3.65 -21.63 -15.89
C GLU A 388 2.94 -21.26 -14.57
N ILE A 389 2.53 -19.99 -14.48
CA ILE A 389 1.65 -19.47 -13.44
C ILE A 389 0.25 -19.37 -14.06
N ILE A 390 -0.69 -20.19 -13.59
CA ILE A 390 -2.07 -20.17 -14.09
C ILE A 390 -2.97 -19.43 -13.11
N LEU A 391 -3.54 -18.33 -13.56
CA LEU A 391 -4.43 -17.43 -12.85
C LEU A 391 -5.83 -17.50 -13.46
N GLU A 392 -6.83 -17.00 -12.76
CA GLU A 392 -8.21 -16.91 -13.24
C GLU A 392 -8.78 -15.50 -13.07
N THR A 393 -9.52 -15.06 -14.09
CA THR A 393 -10.34 -13.84 -14.02
C THR A 393 -11.79 -14.16 -14.35
N PRO A 394 -12.78 -13.52 -13.68
CA PRO A 394 -14.18 -13.74 -14.00
C PRO A 394 -14.58 -13.20 -15.38
N THR A 395 -15.56 -13.87 -15.97
CA THR A 395 -16.19 -13.50 -17.23
C THR A 395 -17.69 -13.31 -17.03
N LEU A 396 -18.30 -12.58 -17.96
CA LEU A 396 -19.76 -12.50 -18.14
C LEU A 396 -20.28 -13.80 -18.76
N GLN A 397 -21.60 -13.99 -18.74
CA GLN A 397 -22.24 -15.08 -19.50
C GLN A 397 -22.00 -14.98 -21.01
N THR A 398 -21.69 -13.77 -21.51
CA THR A 398 -21.34 -13.53 -22.91
C THR A 398 -19.88 -13.86 -23.24
N GLY A 399 -19.12 -14.38 -22.28
CA GLY A 399 -17.70 -14.69 -22.42
C GLY A 399 -16.74 -13.51 -22.33
N LYS A 400 -17.25 -12.28 -22.27
CA LYS A 400 -16.44 -11.08 -22.08
C LYS A 400 -15.81 -11.04 -20.69
N ILE A 401 -14.62 -10.45 -20.58
CA ILE A 401 -13.98 -10.33 -19.27
C ILE A 401 -14.67 -9.26 -18.43
N VAL A 402 -14.72 -9.51 -17.13
CA VAL A 402 -15.11 -8.52 -16.12
C VAL A 402 -13.86 -7.70 -15.77
N PRO A 403 -13.99 -6.39 -15.49
CA PRO A 403 -12.83 -5.60 -15.16
C PRO A 403 -12.25 -6.12 -13.84
N ASN A 404 -10.93 -6.29 -13.80
CA ASN A 404 -10.28 -6.97 -12.69
C ASN A 404 -8.86 -6.44 -12.48
N TYR A 405 -8.29 -6.69 -11.31
CA TYR A 405 -6.92 -6.31 -10.99
C TYR A 405 -6.26 -7.47 -10.25
N ILE A 406 -5.19 -7.98 -10.84
CA ILE A 406 -4.38 -9.07 -10.32
C ILE A 406 -3.04 -8.49 -9.85
N HIS A 407 -2.66 -8.75 -8.61
CA HIS A 407 -1.40 -8.31 -8.01
C HIS A 407 -0.56 -9.52 -7.61
N LEU A 408 0.61 -9.62 -8.25
CA LEU A 408 1.61 -10.65 -8.02
C LEU A 408 2.87 -10.01 -7.44
N ALA A 409 3.39 -10.56 -6.35
CA ALA A 409 4.76 -10.35 -5.94
C ALA A 409 5.61 -11.54 -6.42
N TYR A 410 6.61 -11.23 -7.24
CA TYR A 410 7.60 -12.15 -7.76
C TYR A 410 8.83 -12.13 -6.86
N LEU A 411 9.00 -13.24 -6.14
CA LEU A 411 9.90 -13.35 -5.01
C LEU A 411 11.11 -14.20 -5.42
N ARG A 412 12.29 -13.79 -4.96
CA ARG A 412 13.55 -14.52 -5.13
C ARG A 412 13.87 -15.23 -3.83
N LYS A 413 13.90 -16.57 -3.86
CA LYS A 413 14.32 -17.37 -2.70
C LYS A 413 15.83 -17.55 -2.66
N GLU A 414 16.45 -17.74 -3.81
CA GLU A 414 17.90 -17.94 -3.96
C GLU A 414 18.43 -17.17 -5.19
N LEU A 415 19.66 -16.67 -5.09
CA LEU A 415 20.38 -16.03 -6.20
C LEU A 415 21.52 -16.96 -6.66
N THR A 416 21.79 -17.01 -7.96
CA THR A 416 23.07 -17.57 -8.44
C THR A 416 24.24 -16.74 -7.88
N PRO A 417 25.26 -17.36 -7.25
CA PRO A 417 26.46 -16.67 -6.77
C PRO A 417 27.16 -15.84 -7.85
N ASP A 418 27.13 -16.32 -9.10
CA ASP A 418 27.89 -15.77 -10.24
C ASP A 418 27.09 -14.85 -11.17
N GLY A 419 25.86 -14.49 -10.80
CA GLY A 419 25.05 -13.56 -11.60
C GLY A 419 25.76 -12.21 -11.68
N VAL A 420 26.19 -11.80 -12.89
CA VAL A 420 26.77 -10.48 -13.16
C VAL A 420 25.85 -9.45 -12.52
N ASN A 421 26.38 -8.78 -11.51
CA ASN A 421 25.63 -7.82 -10.74
C ASN A 421 25.65 -6.53 -11.58
N ASP A 422 24.56 -6.20 -12.27
CA ASP A 422 24.42 -4.95 -13.03
C ASP A 422 24.42 -3.68 -12.14
N GLY A 423 24.90 -3.79 -10.89
CA GLY A 423 25.05 -2.70 -9.93
C GLY A 423 23.76 -2.24 -9.25
N MET A 424 22.58 -2.67 -9.73
CA MET A 424 21.28 -2.18 -9.26
C MET A 424 20.48 -3.17 -8.38
N ASN A 425 20.95 -4.41 -8.21
CA ASN A 425 20.28 -5.41 -7.37
C ASN A 425 20.66 -5.30 -5.89
N LEU A 426 19.66 -5.04 -5.05
CA LEU A 426 19.80 -5.22 -3.61
C LEU A 426 19.94 -6.71 -3.32
N ARG A 427 21.00 -7.09 -2.62
CA ARG A 427 21.24 -8.47 -2.16
C ARG A 427 20.73 -8.62 -0.74
N THR A 428 20.14 -9.78 -0.47
CA THR A 428 19.76 -10.23 0.87
C THR A 428 20.80 -11.26 1.28
N GLU A 429 21.64 -10.94 2.27
CA GLU A 429 22.61 -11.89 2.83
C GLU A 429 22.05 -12.54 4.10
N ASN A 430 21.24 -11.78 4.86
CA ASN A 430 20.56 -12.25 6.07
C ASN A 430 19.04 -12.14 5.93
N TYR A 431 18.28 -12.93 6.70
CA TYR A 431 16.81 -12.88 6.66
C TYR A 431 16.23 -11.51 7.04
N SER A 432 16.95 -10.74 7.85
CA SER A 432 16.58 -9.39 8.25
C SER A 432 16.90 -8.32 7.20
N ASP A 433 17.72 -8.66 6.20
CA ASP A 433 18.10 -7.72 5.17
C ASP A 433 16.89 -7.35 4.32
N ASN A 434 16.78 -6.06 4.02
CA ASN A 434 15.76 -5.50 3.15
C ASN A 434 14.31 -5.62 3.65
N LEU A 435 14.08 -6.08 4.89
CA LEU A 435 12.74 -6.10 5.50
C LEU A 435 12.17 -4.69 5.70
N PHE A 436 13.03 -3.73 6.01
CA PHE A 436 12.64 -2.35 6.32
C PHE A 436 13.14 -1.40 5.25
N ASP A 437 12.21 -0.76 4.52
CA ASP A 437 12.52 0.36 3.62
C ASP A 437 12.52 1.68 4.38
N LEU A 438 13.72 2.13 4.75
CA LEU A 438 13.98 3.41 5.40
C LEU A 438 13.59 4.60 4.52
N ALA A 439 13.53 4.46 3.18
CA ALA A 439 13.04 5.54 2.32
C ALA A 439 11.56 5.83 2.51
N TRP A 440 10.80 4.84 2.99
CA TRP A 440 9.42 5.03 3.41
C TRP A 440 9.30 5.66 4.80
N LEU A 441 10.17 5.24 5.71
CA LEU A 441 10.19 5.69 7.10
C LEU A 441 10.59 7.15 7.22
N LEU A 442 11.53 7.57 6.37
CA LEU A 442 12.20 8.85 6.44
C LEU A 442 11.67 9.82 5.39
N ASP A 443 11.47 11.08 5.75
CA ASP A 443 11.21 12.15 4.79
C ASP A 443 12.51 12.64 4.12
N GLU A 444 12.42 13.67 3.26
CA GLU A 444 13.59 14.25 2.59
C GLU A 444 14.59 14.89 3.57
N GLN A 445 14.14 15.25 4.77
CA GLN A 445 14.95 15.76 5.88
C GLN A 445 15.42 14.63 6.82
N ASN A 446 15.11 13.38 6.46
CA ASN A 446 15.31 12.17 7.23
C ASN A 446 14.53 12.12 8.57
N ASN A 447 13.45 12.87 8.75
CA ASN A 447 12.57 12.71 9.90
C ASN A 447 11.60 11.55 9.69
N LEU A 448 11.08 10.97 10.78
CA LEU A 448 10.05 9.94 10.69
C LEU A 448 8.79 10.53 10.04
N LYS A 449 8.49 10.08 8.82
CA LYS A 449 7.43 10.61 7.96
C LYS A 449 6.06 10.03 8.26
N ILE A 450 6.04 8.84 8.87
CA ILE A 450 4.84 8.06 9.05
C ILE A 450 3.93 8.73 10.07
N PRO A 451 2.63 8.88 9.76
CA PRO A 451 1.67 9.35 10.74
C PRO A 451 1.45 8.27 11.81
N LEU A 452 2.09 8.44 12.94
CA LEU A 452 1.91 7.53 14.07
C LEU A 452 0.66 7.92 14.87
N SER A 453 0.03 6.94 15.52
CA SER A 453 -1.19 7.16 16.31
C SER A 453 -1.04 8.31 17.30
N ALA A 454 -2.00 9.24 17.30
CA ALA A 454 -2.07 10.29 18.31
C ALA A 454 -2.56 9.70 19.66
N ASP A 455 -2.19 10.34 20.76
CA ASP A 455 -2.73 10.11 22.11
C ASP A 455 -2.34 8.79 22.81
N GLN A 456 -1.22 8.15 22.43
CA GLN A 456 -0.65 7.02 23.16
C GLN A 456 0.82 7.29 23.56
N PRO A 457 1.31 6.75 24.69
CA PRO A 457 2.72 6.82 25.06
C PRO A 457 3.62 6.22 23.96
N THR A 458 3.15 5.15 23.33
CA THR A 458 3.77 4.54 22.15
C THR A 458 2.90 4.78 20.94
N ARG A 459 3.43 5.50 19.95
CA ARG A 459 2.75 5.79 18.69
C ARG A 459 3.18 4.79 17.63
N TRP A 460 2.27 4.25 16.83
CA TRP A 460 2.62 3.23 15.83
C TRP A 460 1.79 3.26 14.56
N HIS A 461 2.27 2.52 13.56
CA HIS A 461 1.64 2.32 12.26
C HIS A 461 2.06 0.95 11.69
N THR A 462 1.10 0.19 11.15
CA THR A 462 1.39 -1.01 10.36
C THR A 462 1.45 -0.63 8.89
N ALA A 463 2.54 -0.98 8.22
CA ALA A 463 2.67 -0.82 6.79
C ALA A 463 1.58 -1.65 6.07
N PRO A 464 1.00 -1.09 5.00
CA PRO A 464 -0.01 -1.78 4.21
C PRO A 464 0.56 -2.96 3.43
N ASP A 465 1.83 -2.84 3.00
CA ASP A 465 2.50 -3.86 2.22
C ASP A 465 3.06 -4.96 3.11
N GLU A 466 3.08 -6.15 2.54
CA GLU A 466 3.69 -7.31 3.15
C GLU A 466 5.05 -7.58 2.50
N VAL A 467 6.02 -8.00 3.32
CA VAL A 467 7.38 -8.31 2.89
C VAL A 467 7.59 -9.81 2.95
N TYR A 468 8.19 -10.37 1.91
CA TYR A 468 8.60 -11.76 1.94
C TYR A 468 9.91 -11.92 2.72
N VAL A 469 9.89 -12.82 3.69
CA VAL A 469 11.08 -13.26 4.41
C VAL A 469 11.48 -14.63 3.85
N PRO A 470 12.65 -14.74 3.18
CA PRO A 470 13.11 -16.01 2.64
C PRO A 470 13.47 -17.00 3.75
N PRO A 471 13.41 -18.31 3.48
CA PRO A 471 13.91 -19.30 4.40
C PRO A 471 15.44 -19.18 4.55
N THR A 472 15.94 -19.48 5.74
CA THR A 472 17.37 -19.61 6.06
C THR A 472 17.67 -20.98 6.66
N GLU A 473 18.95 -21.28 6.95
CA GLU A 473 19.32 -22.49 7.69
C GLU A 473 18.59 -22.58 9.04
N ASP A 474 18.45 -21.44 9.73
CA ASP A 474 17.71 -21.33 10.98
C ASP A 474 16.18 -21.39 10.79
N TYR A 475 15.70 -20.94 9.63
CA TYR A 475 14.28 -20.80 9.31
C TYR A 475 13.94 -21.49 7.99
N PRO A 476 13.69 -22.81 7.98
CA PRO A 476 13.52 -23.56 6.72
C PRO A 476 12.24 -23.19 5.94
N LEU A 477 11.40 -22.30 6.48
CA LEU A 477 10.15 -21.86 5.86
C LEU A 477 10.18 -20.35 5.67
N GLY A 478 10.03 -19.92 4.41
CA GLY A 478 9.76 -18.52 4.11
C GLY A 478 8.33 -18.13 4.50
N TYR A 479 8.12 -16.85 4.76
CA TYR A 479 6.80 -16.32 5.15
C TYR A 479 6.59 -14.90 4.65
N ILE A 480 5.32 -14.49 4.62
CA ILE A 480 4.92 -13.12 4.34
C ILE A 480 4.73 -12.40 5.67
N ALA A 481 5.46 -11.30 5.85
CA ALA A 481 5.49 -10.52 7.07
C ALA A 481 4.83 -9.17 6.89
N LYS A 482 4.08 -8.73 7.88
CA LYS A 482 3.69 -7.32 8.03
C LYS A 482 4.83 -6.54 8.65
N VAL A 483 4.95 -5.28 8.29
CA VAL A 483 5.92 -4.35 8.87
C VAL A 483 5.18 -3.39 9.80
N ILE A 484 5.68 -3.18 11.00
CA ILE A 484 5.21 -2.20 11.98
C ILE A 484 6.34 -1.23 12.27
N VAL A 485 5.96 0.03 12.42
CA VAL A 485 6.84 1.10 12.86
C VAL A 485 6.19 1.71 14.08
N ALA A 486 6.96 1.82 15.16
CA ALA A 486 6.50 2.47 16.35
C ALA A 486 7.55 3.41 16.90
N GLU A 487 7.14 4.31 17.77
CA GLU A 487 8.03 5.15 18.53
C GLU A 487 7.41 5.48 19.89
N ASP A 488 8.25 5.74 20.88
CA ASP A 488 7.84 6.36 22.14
C ASP A 488 8.69 7.60 22.43
N SER A 489 8.81 8.03 23.68
CA SER A 489 9.63 9.18 24.05
C SER A 489 11.14 8.97 23.84
N GLU A 490 11.61 7.72 23.86
CA GLU A 490 13.05 7.39 23.92
C GLU A 490 13.51 6.58 22.70
N SER A 491 12.63 5.79 22.09
CA SER A 491 13.01 4.79 21.09
C SER A 491 12.14 4.82 19.84
N ILE A 492 12.71 4.33 18.74
CA ILE A 492 12.02 3.98 17.50
C ILE A 492 12.13 2.48 17.30
N TYR A 493 11.02 1.84 16.95
CA TYR A 493 10.89 0.41 16.81
C TYR A 493 10.51 0.06 15.37
N LEU A 494 11.27 -0.85 14.75
CA LEU A 494 10.97 -1.43 13.45
C LEU A 494 10.71 -2.92 13.67
N LEU A 495 9.47 -3.35 13.43
CA LEU A 495 9.00 -4.70 13.73
C LEU A 495 8.49 -5.37 12.45
N THR A 496 8.76 -6.65 12.26
CA THR A 496 8.05 -7.47 11.28
C THR A 496 7.47 -8.72 11.93
N TYR A 497 6.29 -9.17 11.50
CA TYR A 497 5.65 -10.37 12.03
C TYR A 497 4.83 -11.09 10.96
N PRO A 498 4.60 -12.42 11.06
CA PRO A 498 3.97 -13.17 9.98
C PRO A 498 2.49 -12.82 9.85
N ASN A 499 1.99 -12.62 8.61
CA ASN A 499 0.58 -12.28 8.38
C ASN A 499 -0.39 -13.47 8.45
N GLY A 500 -0.13 -14.49 9.29
CA GLY A 500 -0.99 -15.67 9.44
C GLY A 500 -1.04 -16.61 8.23
N GLU A 501 -0.68 -16.14 7.04
CA GLU A 501 -0.47 -16.91 5.81
C GLU A 501 0.97 -17.45 5.78
N SER A 502 1.28 -18.35 6.71
CA SER A 502 2.56 -19.08 6.70
C SER A 502 2.37 -20.50 6.20
N LEU A 503 3.42 -21.07 5.60
CA LEU A 503 3.46 -22.47 5.19
C LEU A 503 3.40 -23.45 6.38
N ARG A 504 3.62 -22.99 7.62
CA ARG A 504 3.29 -23.61 8.93
C ARG A 504 3.54 -22.61 10.07
N LYS A 505 2.80 -22.71 11.18
CA LYS A 505 2.94 -21.82 12.35
C LYS A 505 4.25 -22.09 13.11
N GLY A 506 5.03 -21.05 13.37
CA GLY A 506 6.32 -21.07 14.06
C GLY A 506 6.36 -20.18 15.30
N GLY A 507 7.46 -20.24 16.08
CA GLY A 507 7.75 -19.40 17.24
C GLY A 507 8.34 -18.02 16.85
N ILE A 508 8.91 -17.27 17.80
CA ILE A 508 9.34 -15.87 17.62
C ILE A 508 10.75 -15.68 18.22
N ASP A 509 11.64 -15.01 17.48
CA ASP A 509 12.94 -14.50 17.94
C ASP A 509 12.96 -12.97 17.80
N LEU A 510 13.80 -12.31 18.59
CA LEU A 510 13.87 -10.86 18.63
C LEU A 510 15.29 -10.33 18.76
N SER A 511 15.66 -9.43 17.85
CA SER A 511 16.90 -8.67 17.91
C SER A 511 16.62 -7.27 18.49
N ILE A 512 17.56 -6.69 19.23
CA ILE A 512 17.46 -5.31 19.73
C ILE A 512 18.79 -4.61 19.45
N GLY A 513 18.73 -3.32 19.14
CA GLY A 513 19.91 -2.45 19.07
C GLY A 513 20.56 -2.29 20.45
N SER A 514 21.86 -1.96 20.46
CA SER A 514 22.60 -1.64 21.68
C SER A 514 21.95 -0.52 22.49
N GLY A 515 21.73 -0.74 23.79
CA GLY A 515 21.47 0.34 24.75
C GLY A 515 20.02 0.80 24.91
N THR A 516 19.07 0.35 24.08
CA THR A 516 17.65 0.68 24.25
C THR A 516 16.95 -0.28 25.21
N SER A 517 16.38 0.24 26.29
CA SER A 517 15.35 -0.50 27.02
C SER A 517 14.05 -0.47 26.22
N LEU A 518 13.52 -1.64 25.87
CA LEU A 518 12.15 -1.73 25.36
C LEU A 518 11.19 -1.13 26.38
N SER A 519 10.42 -0.14 25.97
CA SER A 519 9.40 0.41 26.84
C SER A 519 8.31 -0.62 27.09
N GLN A 520 7.83 -0.68 28.34
CA GLN A 520 6.72 -1.55 28.71
C GLN A 520 5.45 -1.18 27.91
N ASN A 521 5.27 0.11 27.61
CA ASN A 521 4.17 0.60 26.77
C ASN A 521 4.24 0.02 25.35
N PHE A 522 5.42 -0.09 24.73
CA PHE A 522 5.55 -0.73 23.42
C PHE A 522 5.13 -2.21 23.47
N LEU A 523 5.51 -2.92 24.53
CA LEU A 523 5.12 -4.32 24.73
C LEU A 523 3.60 -4.46 24.88
N ASP A 524 3.00 -3.65 25.75
CA ASP A 524 1.59 -3.77 26.13
C ASP A 524 0.64 -3.20 25.08
N ASP A 525 0.99 -2.09 24.44
CA ASP A 525 0.11 -1.38 23.50
C ASP A 525 0.14 -1.97 22.09
N ILE A 526 1.23 -2.65 21.70
CA ILE A 526 1.47 -3.08 20.31
C ILE A 526 1.73 -4.57 20.22
N LEU A 527 2.81 -5.04 20.86
CA LEU A 527 3.24 -6.42 20.68
C LEU A 527 2.22 -7.42 21.21
N LEU A 528 1.67 -7.21 22.42
CA LEU A 528 0.70 -8.13 22.99
C LEU A 528 -0.63 -8.17 22.21
N PRO A 529 -1.26 -7.04 21.82
CA PRO A 529 -2.47 -7.05 21.00
C PRO A 529 -2.28 -7.68 19.61
N GLU A 530 -1.17 -7.36 18.92
CA GLU A 530 -0.92 -7.86 17.55
C GLU A 530 -0.51 -9.34 17.54
N LEU A 531 0.22 -9.80 18.56
CA LEU A 531 0.71 -11.18 18.60
C LEU A 531 -0.26 -12.12 19.30
N GLY A 532 -1.12 -11.63 20.21
CA GLY A 532 -2.34 -12.23 20.79
C GLY A 532 -2.28 -13.64 21.41
N SER A 533 -1.21 -14.40 21.16
CA SER A 533 -1.08 -15.85 21.34
C SER A 533 0.26 -16.24 21.97
N PHE A 534 1.14 -15.26 22.22
CA PHE A 534 2.50 -15.46 22.69
C PHE A 534 2.71 -14.70 24.00
N ASN A 535 3.31 -15.37 24.99
CA ASN A 535 3.96 -14.67 26.08
C ASN A 535 5.29 -14.13 25.56
N ILE A 536 5.56 -12.86 25.81
CA ILE A 536 6.80 -12.20 25.43
C ILE A 536 7.51 -11.85 26.74
N TYR A 537 8.75 -12.29 26.88
CA TYR A 537 9.58 -12.03 28.05
C TYR A 537 10.85 -11.31 27.61
N ARG A 538 11.20 -10.23 28.33
CA ARG A 538 12.49 -9.56 28.18
C ARG A 538 13.57 -10.36 28.88
N GLU A 539 14.71 -10.51 28.22
CA GLU A 539 15.92 -11.10 28.78
C GLU A 539 17.11 -10.20 28.42
N ASP A 540 18.01 -9.99 29.36
CA ASP A 540 19.20 -9.17 29.11
C ASP A 540 20.41 -10.06 28.77
N ILE A 541 21.16 -9.63 27.76
CA ILE A 541 22.49 -10.07 27.35
C ILE A 541 23.50 -9.24 28.13
N GLU A 542 24.28 -9.90 28.98
CA GLU A 542 25.30 -9.25 29.79
C GLU A 542 26.61 -9.19 28.99
N LEU A 543 26.88 -8.05 28.36
CA LEU A 543 28.03 -7.84 27.49
C LEU A 543 29.30 -7.52 28.30
N SER A 544 29.15 -6.71 29.35
CA SER A 544 30.21 -6.37 30.31
C SER A 544 29.59 -6.05 31.68
N GLN A 545 30.43 -5.73 32.69
CA GLN A 545 29.93 -5.39 34.03
C GLN A 545 29.00 -4.17 34.04
N ASP A 546 29.16 -3.25 33.07
CA ASP A 546 28.41 -1.99 33.01
C ASP A 546 27.50 -1.88 31.78
N ASN A 547 27.59 -2.82 30.82
CA ASN A 547 26.78 -2.79 29.59
C ASN A 547 25.95 -4.07 29.46
N SER A 548 24.65 -3.88 29.29
CA SER A 548 23.73 -4.93 28.85
C SER A 548 23.03 -4.53 27.56
N ALA A 549 22.71 -5.53 26.75
CA ALA A 549 21.74 -5.40 25.67
C ALA A 549 20.49 -6.17 26.05
N SER A 550 19.31 -5.70 25.69
CA SER A 550 18.08 -6.47 25.90
C SER A 550 17.79 -7.35 24.68
N THR A 551 17.04 -8.41 24.87
CA THR A 551 16.40 -9.22 23.82
C THR A 551 15.04 -9.69 24.34
N LEU A 552 14.16 -10.13 23.45
CA LEU A 552 12.87 -10.71 23.83
C LEU A 552 12.86 -12.17 23.43
N LYS A 553 12.44 -13.02 24.36
CA LYS A 553 12.05 -14.40 24.10
C LYS A 553 10.55 -14.51 24.10
N THR A 554 10.05 -15.52 23.39
CA THR A 554 8.63 -15.84 23.46
C THR A 554 8.37 -17.26 23.92
N SER A 555 7.22 -17.47 24.53
CA SER A 555 6.70 -18.80 24.84
C SER A 555 5.23 -18.89 24.41
N PRO A 556 4.81 -19.95 23.72
CA PRO A 556 3.40 -20.14 23.39
C PRO A 556 2.55 -20.27 24.66
N LEU A 557 1.41 -19.59 24.71
CA LEU A 557 0.62 -19.46 25.94
C LEU A 557 0.10 -20.81 26.48
N PHE A 558 -0.37 -21.74 25.65
CA PHE A 558 -0.76 -23.10 26.08
C PHE A 558 -0.87 -24.07 24.88
N PHE A 559 -0.12 -25.18 24.86
CA PHE A 559 -0.41 -26.32 23.96
C PHE A 559 -0.23 -27.67 24.69
N HIS A 560 -1.34 -28.21 25.20
CA HIS A 560 -1.52 -29.65 25.49
C HIS A 560 -1.87 -30.41 24.19
N PHE A 561 -1.06 -30.28 23.13
CA PHE A 561 -1.23 -31.09 21.91
C PHE A 561 -0.32 -32.31 21.94
N ARG A 562 -0.89 -33.45 21.53
CA ARG A 562 -0.25 -34.77 21.55
C ARG A 562 1.09 -34.77 20.78
N PRO A 563 2.11 -35.53 21.21
CA PRO A 563 3.52 -35.32 20.81
C PRO A 563 3.90 -35.92 19.45
N THR A 564 2.97 -36.22 18.55
CA THR A 564 3.27 -37.12 17.42
C THR A 564 3.73 -36.45 16.12
N GLN A 565 3.87 -35.13 16.06
CA GLN A 565 4.71 -34.48 15.03
C GLN A 565 5.47 -33.32 15.65
N LEU A 566 6.76 -33.53 15.90
CA LEU A 566 7.73 -32.51 16.28
C LEU A 566 7.84 -31.48 15.15
N TYR A 567 6.96 -30.48 15.14
CA TYR A 567 7.17 -29.25 14.41
C TYR A 567 8.39 -28.57 15.03
N ARG A 568 9.57 -28.69 14.39
CA ARG A 568 10.71 -27.83 14.70
C ARG A 568 10.22 -26.38 14.57
N ARG A 569 10.33 -25.65 15.68
CA ARG A 569 9.81 -24.30 15.86
C ARG A 569 10.69 -23.35 15.06
N ALA A 570 10.19 -22.79 13.96
CA ALA A 570 10.89 -21.77 13.19
C ALA A 570 10.44 -20.38 13.66
N ASN A 571 11.37 -19.43 13.81
CA ASN A 571 11.17 -18.15 14.47
C ASN A 571 10.90 -17.05 13.43
N ALA A 572 9.81 -16.28 13.56
CA ALA A 572 9.27 -15.54 12.42
C ALA A 572 9.00 -14.04 12.67
N LEU A 573 9.78 -13.42 13.58
CA LEU A 573 9.66 -12.01 13.91
C LEU A 573 11.04 -11.35 13.86
N CYS A 574 11.09 -10.09 13.48
CA CYS A 574 12.30 -9.28 13.53
C CYS A 574 11.94 -7.94 14.14
N LEU A 575 12.58 -7.57 15.26
CA LEU A 575 12.51 -6.23 15.82
C LEU A 575 13.88 -5.58 15.68
N PHE A 576 13.89 -4.27 15.47
CA PHE A 576 15.00 -3.40 15.81
C PHE A 576 14.44 -2.27 16.68
N ALA A 577 15.15 -1.94 17.75
CA ALA A 577 14.89 -0.77 18.55
C ALA A 577 16.10 0.16 18.44
N PHE A 578 15.85 1.44 18.22
CA PHE A 578 16.86 2.47 18.04
C PHE A 578 16.64 3.56 19.07
N ASP A 579 17.69 3.91 19.80
CA ASP A 579 17.67 5.03 20.71
C ASP A 579 17.54 6.33 19.91
N LYS A 580 16.55 7.17 20.26
CA LYS A 580 16.28 8.40 19.52
C LYS A 580 17.39 9.43 19.64
N ALA A 581 18.13 9.43 20.76
CA ALA A 581 19.18 10.40 21.00
C ALA A 581 20.50 10.02 20.31
N ASN A 582 20.79 8.72 20.19
CA ASN A 582 22.09 8.21 19.77
C ASN A 582 22.05 7.43 18.46
N ASP A 583 21.19 6.42 18.36
CA ASP A 583 21.17 5.51 17.20
C ASP A 583 20.45 6.13 16.01
N TRP A 584 19.30 6.75 16.26
CA TRP A 584 18.49 7.30 15.17
C TRP A 584 19.20 8.40 14.36
N PRO A 585 19.92 9.36 14.97
CA PRO A 585 20.70 10.32 14.21
C PRO A 585 21.79 9.67 13.33
N ALA A 586 22.44 8.61 13.82
CA ALA A 586 23.40 7.85 13.02
C ALA A 586 22.74 7.17 11.81
N MET A 587 21.54 6.62 12.00
CA MET A 587 20.71 6.07 10.93
C MET A 587 20.32 7.13 9.90
N GLN A 588 19.86 8.30 10.35
CA GLN A 588 19.51 9.43 9.49
C GLN A 588 20.73 9.92 8.68
N GLN A 589 21.89 10.02 9.32
CA GLN A 589 23.15 10.39 8.66
C GLN A 589 23.53 9.39 7.56
N ALA A 590 23.45 8.08 7.84
CA ALA A 590 23.68 7.05 6.82
C ALA A 590 22.69 7.20 5.65
N CYS A 591 21.40 7.38 5.95
CA CYS A 591 20.34 7.53 4.95
C CYS A 591 20.48 8.78 4.08
N SER A 592 21.07 9.86 4.62
CA SER A 592 21.30 11.12 3.90
C SER A 592 22.29 11.01 2.74
N GLN A 593 23.12 9.97 2.74
CA GLN A 593 24.14 9.76 1.70
C GLN A 593 23.60 9.09 0.44
N PHE A 594 22.35 8.60 0.47
CA PHE A 594 21.69 7.98 -0.66
C PHE A 594 20.75 8.96 -1.36
N LEU A 595 20.40 8.63 -2.60
CA LEU A 595 19.41 9.40 -3.34
C LEU A 595 18.05 9.38 -2.62
N SER A 596 17.40 10.54 -2.48
CA SER A 596 16.22 10.74 -1.62
C SER A 596 14.98 9.94 -2.02
N ASN A 597 14.85 9.59 -3.30
CA ASN A 597 13.69 8.89 -3.86
C ASN A 597 13.92 7.39 -4.13
N TYR A 598 15.01 6.83 -3.59
CA TYR A 598 15.45 5.47 -3.88
C TYR A 598 15.34 4.62 -2.63
N ALA A 599 15.19 3.30 -2.82
CA ALA A 599 15.13 2.35 -1.73
C ALA A 599 16.36 2.51 -0.82
N LYS A 600 16.10 2.63 0.48
CA LYS A 600 17.13 2.62 1.52
C LYS A 600 16.76 1.48 2.45
N ARG A 601 17.56 0.43 2.51
CA ARG A 601 17.19 -0.80 3.19
C ARG A 601 18.10 -1.04 4.36
N LEU A 602 17.51 -1.38 5.50
CA LEU A 602 18.27 -1.87 6.64
C LEU A 602 18.85 -3.24 6.30
N VAL A 603 20.13 -3.43 6.60
CA VAL A 603 20.81 -4.73 6.48
C VAL A 603 21.72 -4.96 7.68
N THR A 604 22.08 -6.23 7.90
CA THR A 604 23.03 -6.63 8.94
C THR A 604 24.33 -7.13 8.31
N ARG A 605 25.47 -6.81 8.92
CA ARG A 605 26.81 -7.23 8.47
C ARG A 605 27.71 -7.62 9.64
N ASN A 606 28.84 -8.24 9.33
CA ASN A 606 29.89 -8.60 10.29
C ASN A 606 29.36 -9.37 11.51
N ILE A 607 28.47 -10.34 11.25
CA ILE A 607 27.82 -11.13 12.29
C ILE A 607 28.85 -12.10 12.89
N GLN A 608 28.99 -12.09 14.20
CA GLN A 608 29.86 -12.97 14.96
C GLN A 608 29.13 -13.60 16.15
N GLU A 609 29.41 -14.87 16.43
CA GLU A 609 28.93 -15.55 17.64
C GLU A 609 29.89 -15.29 18.81
N LEU A 610 29.34 -14.84 19.92
CA LEU A 610 30.01 -14.48 21.16
C LEU A 610 29.33 -15.17 22.35
N THR A 611 29.92 -15.06 23.54
CA THR A 611 29.36 -15.62 24.78
C THR A 611 29.21 -14.51 25.83
N ASP A 612 28.05 -14.44 26.49
CA ASP A 612 27.76 -13.43 27.51
C ASP A 612 28.40 -13.78 28.88
N LEU A 613 28.28 -12.88 29.87
CA LEU A 613 28.83 -13.11 31.22
C LEU A 613 28.22 -14.32 31.95
N LYS A 614 27.07 -14.84 31.48
CA LYS A 614 26.41 -16.04 32.02
C LYS A 614 26.76 -17.31 31.24
N GLY A 615 27.64 -17.24 30.24
CA GLY A 615 28.02 -18.38 29.42
C GLY A 615 27.02 -18.73 28.31
N ARG A 616 26.09 -17.84 27.95
CA ARG A 616 25.11 -18.04 26.88
C ARG A 616 25.63 -17.47 25.56
N ASN A 617 25.46 -18.19 24.47
CA ASN A 617 25.90 -17.73 23.16
C ASN A 617 24.92 -16.71 22.56
N TYR A 618 25.45 -15.65 21.97
CA TYR A 618 24.67 -14.64 21.25
C TYR A 618 25.41 -14.21 19.98
N LEU A 619 24.66 -13.76 18.98
CA LEU A 619 25.16 -13.09 17.79
C LEU A 619 25.26 -11.59 18.05
N GLU A 620 26.39 -11.00 17.68
CA GLU A 620 26.57 -9.56 17.52
C GLU A 620 26.76 -9.26 16.04
N GLY A 621 26.14 -8.19 15.52
CA GLY A 621 26.47 -7.69 14.19
C GLY A 621 26.27 -6.18 14.05
N ASP A 622 26.75 -5.65 12.94
CA ASP A 622 26.60 -4.25 12.57
C ASP A 622 25.25 -4.03 11.89
N ILE A 623 24.57 -2.95 12.27
CA ILE A 623 23.48 -2.40 11.49
C ILE A 623 24.07 -1.51 10.40
N CYS A 624 23.67 -1.78 9.17
CA CYS A 624 24.07 -0.99 8.01
C CYS A 624 22.84 -0.54 7.23
N VAL A 625 23.05 0.41 6.33
CA VAL A 625 22.05 0.83 5.34
C VAL A 625 22.58 0.54 3.93
N ASN A 626 21.81 -0.19 3.14
CA ASN A 626 22.01 -0.36 1.71
C ASN A 626 21.17 0.65 0.95
N GLY A 627 21.73 1.27 -0.09
CA GLY A 627 20.95 2.13 -0.95
C GLY A 627 21.71 2.51 -2.21
N HIS A 628 21.03 3.23 -3.10
CA HIS A 628 21.59 3.69 -4.37
C HIS A 628 22.29 5.05 -4.20
N LYS A 629 23.53 5.14 -4.70
CA LYS A 629 24.27 6.39 -4.88
C LYS A 629 24.45 6.68 -6.36
N ASP A 630 24.44 7.96 -6.72
CA ASP A 630 24.78 8.45 -8.06
C ASP A 630 26.21 8.99 -8.03
N GLU A 631 27.13 8.27 -8.66
CA GLU A 631 28.53 8.66 -8.80
C GLU A 631 28.80 8.93 -10.28
N ASN A 632 28.72 10.20 -10.67
CA ASN A 632 28.96 10.67 -12.04
C ASN A 632 28.00 10.07 -13.09
N GLY A 633 26.71 9.91 -12.75
CA GLY A 633 25.68 9.40 -13.65
C GLY A 633 25.57 7.88 -13.68
N ILE A 634 26.43 7.18 -12.93
CA ILE A 634 26.38 5.74 -12.72
C ILE A 634 25.74 5.49 -11.36
N ILE A 635 24.66 4.70 -11.35
CA ILE A 635 24.06 4.24 -10.11
C ILE A 635 24.81 3.00 -9.62
N SER A 636 25.26 3.04 -8.38
CA SER A 636 25.79 1.88 -7.67
C SER A 636 25.01 1.67 -6.37
N ILE A 637 24.95 0.42 -5.92
CA ILE A 637 24.52 0.09 -4.57
C ILE A 637 25.72 0.20 -3.64
N VAL A 638 25.55 0.96 -2.58
CA VAL A 638 26.55 1.15 -1.54
C VAL A 638 25.97 0.73 -0.20
N THR A 639 26.78 0.05 0.60
CA THR A 639 26.49 -0.27 2.00
C THR A 639 27.21 0.76 2.88
N ILE A 640 26.46 1.42 3.77
CA ILE A 640 27.02 2.30 4.78
C ILE A 640 26.84 1.63 6.14
N THR A 641 27.96 1.23 6.75
CA THR A 641 27.98 0.72 8.12
C THR A 641 27.70 1.85 9.10
N THR A 642 26.72 1.66 9.99
CA THR A 642 26.45 2.59 11.08
C THR A 642 27.31 2.24 12.29
N THR A 643 27.30 3.07 13.33
CA THR A 643 27.93 2.74 14.62
C THR A 643 27.07 1.82 15.49
N ILE A 644 25.87 1.46 15.02
CA ILE A 644 24.86 0.73 15.79
C ILE A 644 25.13 -0.76 15.69
N LYS A 645 25.12 -1.44 16.84
CA LYS A 645 25.22 -2.89 16.95
C LYS A 645 23.85 -3.49 17.23
N TYR A 646 23.60 -4.70 16.75
CA TYR A 646 22.47 -5.51 17.16
C TYR A 646 22.93 -6.79 17.83
N TYR A 647 22.08 -7.30 18.73
CA TYR A 647 22.34 -8.53 19.47
C TYR A 647 21.15 -9.49 19.37
N LYS A 648 21.45 -10.79 19.38
CA LYS A 648 20.45 -11.87 19.32
C LYS A 648 20.98 -13.13 20.01
N TYR A 649 20.24 -13.77 20.92
CA TYR A 649 20.65 -15.10 21.41
C TYR A 649 20.63 -16.17 20.30
N VAL A 650 21.55 -17.13 20.37
CA VAL A 650 21.60 -18.31 19.49
C VAL A 650 20.66 -19.41 19.99
#